data_AF-A0A409XUJ0-F1
#
_entry.id   AF-A0A409XUJ0-F1
#
_cell.length_a   1.000
_cell.length_b   1.000
_cell.length_c   1.000
_cell.angle_alpha   90.00
_cell.angle_beta   90.00
_cell.angle_gamma   90.00
#
_symmetry.space_group_name_H-M   'P 1'
#
loop_
_entity.id
_entity.type
_entity.pdbx_description
1 polymer ?
#
loop_
_entity_poly.entity_id
_entity_poly.type
_entity_poly.pdbx_seq_one_letter_code
_entity_poly.pdbx_strand_id
1 'polypeptide(L)'
;MAETPFKIAVLDEQIIQLRQKLATAVFPDELDDAGWDYGAPLVDIRRLVARWQDGYDWRKYEARLNEELPQFTRDIEVDGFGKLNIHYIHKKSKVFNAIPLLFVHGWPGSFLEIRKILPLLLKGSSEHPSFHVVAFSLPGFGFSEAPRKKGFELAQFAEVIPQTTSVLLPSDEIIERQVGNKLMLALGYNEYVTQGGDWGSLITRKLAQLYGPRHSKAWHTNTPLAPPPHPTRRPLLFFSHLLLSYTAEEKKGLERSQWYQQRSSGYLQEQSTQPQTLGYGLADSPVGLLAWIYEKLVAWTDEYPWDDDEVLTWISIYWFSRAGPAASLRIYYEVVKANPRLLNNPKSEPTTIPMGHSYFPKEVVVLPRRWHKASNLVFESKHKEGGHFAAHEKPQELVEDLRKMFGRGGPAFVVVPEKNGYAWTRGNSFPNTGVVPLMAETPFKIAISDEQISRLRQKLAMAVFPDELDDAGWDYGAPLVDIRRLVARWQDGYDWRKHEAQLNEELPQFTRDIEVDGFGKLNIHYIHKKSEVVNAIPLLFVHGWPGSFYEIRKILPLLLKGSSEQPSFHVVTFSLPGFGFSEAPKKKGFELAQFAEVGNKLMLALGYNEYVTQGGDWGFFITRKLAQLYGPSHSKAWHTNLPLAPAPHPFRRPLLFLSHLLFSYTTEEKKGLERGQWYFQKSSGYFQEQSTQPQTLGYGLADSPVGLLGWIYEKLVVWTDEYPWDDDEVLTWISIYWFSRAGPAASLRIYHEVVKANPGLLSNPKPQPTTIPMGHSYFPKEIIVPPRRWLKASNLVFESQHKSGGHFASHEKPQELAEDLRKMFGRGGPAFGVVPGKNGYA
;
A
#
# COMPACT_ATOMS: atom_id res chain seq x y z
N MET A 1 -22.87 35.47 -7.24
CA MET A 1 -22.54 35.49 -5.80
C MET A 1 -21.05 35.75 -5.63
N ALA A 2 -20.68 36.54 -4.62
CA ALA A 2 -19.29 36.92 -4.34
C ALA A 2 -18.41 35.72 -3.95
N GLU A 3 -17.10 35.96 -3.84
CA GLU A 3 -16.12 35.01 -3.32
C GLU A 3 -16.10 35.08 -1.80
N THR A 4 -16.08 33.95 -1.09
CA THR A 4 -15.96 33.92 0.38
C THR A 4 -14.48 33.84 0.75
N PRO A 5 -13.87 34.86 1.38
CA PRO A 5 -12.47 34.79 1.79
C PRO A 5 -12.24 33.68 2.81
N PHE A 6 -11.16 32.92 2.65
CA PHE A 6 -10.74 31.87 3.57
C PHE A 6 -9.41 32.24 4.23
N LYS A 7 -9.22 31.73 5.46
CA LYS A 7 -7.92 31.70 6.12
C LYS A 7 -7.76 30.35 6.81
N ILE A 8 -6.55 29.82 6.75
CA ILE A 8 -6.12 28.70 7.59
C ILE A 8 -6.14 29.19 9.04
N ALA A 9 -6.87 28.48 9.90
CA ALA A 9 -7.01 28.80 11.31
C ALA A 9 -7.12 27.49 12.12
N VAL A 10 -5.98 26.85 12.34
CA VAL A 10 -5.88 25.63 13.16
C VAL A 10 -6.08 25.99 14.63
N LEU A 11 -6.76 25.14 15.40
CA LEU A 11 -6.95 25.38 16.85
C LEU A 11 -5.65 25.06 17.62
N ASP A 12 -5.33 25.83 18.65
CA ASP A 12 -4.13 25.56 19.48
C ASP A 12 -4.16 24.15 20.08
N GLU A 13 -5.36 23.64 20.42
CA GLU A 13 -5.59 22.27 20.87
C GLU A 13 -5.09 21.21 19.87
N GLN A 14 -5.25 21.43 18.56
CA GLN A 14 -4.76 20.50 17.52
C GLN A 14 -3.22 20.52 17.44
N ILE A 15 -2.60 21.69 17.64
CA ILE A 15 -1.14 21.87 17.66
C ILE A 15 -0.55 21.23 18.93
N ILE A 16 -1.24 21.37 20.07
CA ILE A 16 -0.89 20.72 21.34
C ILE A 16 -1.01 19.20 21.21
N GLN A 17 -2.11 18.68 20.66
CA GLN A 17 -2.31 17.24 20.43
C GLN A 17 -1.24 16.66 19.49
N LEU A 18 -0.90 17.37 18.41
CA LEU A 18 0.21 17.00 17.52
C LEU A 18 1.53 16.90 18.29
N ARG A 19 1.90 17.93 19.07
CA ARG A 19 3.14 17.91 19.88
C ARG A 19 3.15 16.78 20.91
N GLN A 20 2.03 16.48 21.55
CA GLN A 20 1.91 15.35 22.49
C GLN A 20 2.07 13.99 21.79
N LYS A 21 1.53 13.83 20.58
CA LYS A 21 1.73 12.62 19.76
C LYS A 21 3.19 12.47 19.30
N LEU A 22 3.84 13.56 18.88
CA LEU A 22 5.27 13.55 18.51
C LEU A 22 6.17 13.23 19.71
N ALA A 23 5.91 13.83 20.88
CA ALA A 23 6.65 13.55 22.12
C ALA A 23 6.43 12.14 22.69
N THR A 24 5.43 11.41 22.20
CA THR A 24 5.17 10.00 22.53
C THR A 24 5.41 9.05 21.35
N ALA A 25 6.15 9.52 20.33
CA ALA A 25 6.44 8.76 19.12
C ALA A 25 7.18 7.44 19.40
N VAL A 26 6.66 6.34 18.86
CA VAL A 26 7.32 5.04 18.85
C VAL A 26 7.79 4.75 17.42
N PHE A 27 9.10 4.70 17.24
CA PHE A 27 9.73 4.43 15.95
C PHE A 27 10.04 2.94 15.80
N PRO A 28 9.93 2.35 14.59
CA PRO A 28 10.44 1.03 14.31
C PRO A 28 11.97 1.01 14.31
N ASP A 29 12.55 -0.18 14.50
CA ASP A 29 13.95 -0.43 14.15
C ASP A 29 14.17 -0.34 12.63
N GLU A 30 15.42 -0.16 12.22
CA GLU A 30 15.87 -0.15 10.82
C GLU A 30 16.89 -1.30 10.58
N LEU A 31 17.24 -1.57 9.33
CA LEU A 31 18.34 -2.49 8.98
C LEU A 31 19.67 -1.71 8.85
N ASP A 32 20.77 -2.36 9.17
CA ASP A 32 22.13 -1.92 8.83
C ASP A 32 22.18 -1.61 7.32
N ASP A 33 22.72 -0.44 6.98
CA ASP A 33 22.77 0.13 5.63
C ASP A 33 21.43 0.19 4.86
N ALA A 34 20.27 0.18 5.55
CA ALA A 34 18.93 0.23 4.94
C ALA A 34 18.82 1.30 3.85
N GLY A 35 18.96 2.56 4.26
CA GLY A 35 18.73 3.72 3.40
C GLY A 35 17.37 3.67 2.68
N TRP A 36 17.32 4.28 1.51
CA TRP A 36 16.11 4.41 0.69
C TRP A 36 15.64 3.13 -0.02
N ASP A 37 16.24 1.96 0.27
CA ASP A 37 15.81 0.67 -0.34
C ASP A 37 14.47 0.15 0.23
N TYR A 38 14.11 0.51 1.47
CA TYR A 38 12.99 -0.10 2.23
C TYR A 38 11.90 0.92 2.59
N GLY A 39 12.11 2.21 2.33
CA GLY A 39 11.22 3.30 2.70
C GLY A 39 11.99 4.55 3.13
N ALA A 40 11.33 5.43 3.90
CA ALA A 40 11.99 6.59 4.51
C ALA A 40 12.99 6.18 5.60
N PRO A 41 14.26 6.64 5.57
CA PRO A 41 15.27 6.29 6.57
C PRO A 41 14.94 6.80 7.97
N LEU A 42 15.25 5.98 8.98
CA LEU A 42 14.98 6.27 10.39
C LEU A 42 15.73 7.51 10.88
N VAL A 43 16.92 7.77 10.33
CA VAL A 43 17.70 9.00 10.56
C VAL A 43 16.93 10.25 10.12
N ASP A 44 16.35 10.25 8.91
CA ASP A 44 15.63 11.40 8.36
C ASP A 44 14.31 11.61 9.09
N ILE A 45 13.57 10.54 9.37
CA ILE A 45 12.30 10.60 10.11
C ILE A 45 12.52 11.07 11.55
N ARG A 46 13.59 10.63 12.24
CA ARG A 46 13.95 11.16 13.57
C ARG A 46 14.35 12.63 13.53
N ARG A 47 15.13 13.07 12.52
CA ARG A 47 15.47 14.50 12.33
C ARG A 47 14.19 15.33 12.16
N LEU A 48 13.31 14.91 11.28
CA LEU A 48 12.06 15.60 10.96
C LEU A 48 11.09 15.62 12.15
N VAL A 49 10.94 14.53 12.92
CA VAL A 49 10.09 14.53 14.14
C VAL A 49 10.66 15.46 15.22
N ALA A 50 11.97 15.42 15.49
CA ALA A 50 12.59 16.32 16.46
C ALA A 50 12.44 17.79 16.03
N ARG A 51 12.63 18.09 14.74
CA ARG A 51 12.36 19.42 14.17
C ARG A 51 10.89 19.80 14.34
N TRP A 52 9.93 18.90 14.09
CA TRP A 52 8.50 19.17 14.15
C TRP A 52 7.97 19.43 15.57
N GLN A 53 8.53 18.70 16.55
CA GLN A 53 8.17 18.84 17.95
C GLN A 53 8.66 20.18 18.53
N ASP A 54 9.97 20.43 18.43
CA ASP A 54 10.65 21.46 19.23
C ASP A 54 11.05 22.71 18.43
N GLY A 55 11.27 22.59 17.12
CA GLY A 55 11.85 23.66 16.28
C GLY A 55 10.90 24.30 15.26
N TYR A 56 9.81 23.60 14.91
CA TYR A 56 8.85 24.02 13.90
C TYR A 56 7.72 24.86 14.52
N ASP A 57 7.49 26.03 13.92
CA ASP A 57 6.42 26.94 14.30
C ASP A 57 5.32 26.96 13.24
N TRP A 58 4.25 26.20 13.47
CA TRP A 58 3.08 26.21 12.61
C TRP A 58 2.45 27.61 12.47
N ARG A 59 2.42 28.43 13.53
CA ARG A 59 1.76 29.75 13.49
C ARG A 59 2.47 30.71 12.52
N LYS A 60 3.80 30.66 12.46
CA LYS A 60 4.60 31.35 11.44
C LYS A 60 4.26 30.88 10.02
N TYR A 61 4.14 29.57 9.78
CA TYR A 61 3.82 29.05 8.44
C TYR A 61 2.36 29.26 8.03
N GLU A 62 1.42 29.16 8.96
CA GLU A 62 0.00 29.49 8.80
C GLU A 62 -0.21 30.97 8.46
N ALA A 63 0.40 31.88 9.23
CA ALA A 63 0.38 33.31 8.94
C ALA A 63 0.98 33.61 7.55
N ARG A 64 2.14 33.00 7.24
CA ARG A 64 2.79 33.12 5.93
C ARG A 64 1.93 32.61 4.79
N LEU A 65 1.24 31.48 4.92
CA LEU A 65 0.34 30.95 3.89
C LEU A 65 -0.90 31.85 3.71
N ASN A 66 -1.45 32.39 4.80
CA ASN A 66 -2.54 33.36 4.78
C ASN A 66 -2.14 34.74 4.19
N GLU A 67 -0.84 35.05 4.09
CA GLU A 67 -0.30 36.25 3.46
C GLU A 67 0.13 36.02 2.00
N GLU A 68 0.90 34.95 1.72
CA GLU A 68 1.38 34.60 0.38
C GLU A 68 0.24 34.16 -0.55
N LEU A 69 -0.79 33.47 -0.03
CA LEU A 69 -1.83 32.84 -0.84
C LEU A 69 -3.22 33.47 -0.64
N PRO A 70 -3.82 34.05 -1.71
CA PRO A 70 -5.19 34.57 -1.68
C PRO A 70 -6.20 33.42 -1.72
N GLN A 71 -6.60 32.97 -0.53
CA GLN A 71 -7.45 31.81 -0.30
C GLN A 71 -8.93 32.17 -0.21
N PHE A 72 -9.77 31.30 -0.75
CA PHE A 72 -11.22 31.43 -0.75
C PHE A 72 -11.90 30.06 -0.57
N THR A 73 -13.16 30.08 -0.15
CA THR A 73 -14.07 28.92 -0.25
C THR A 73 -15.30 29.24 -1.09
N ARG A 74 -15.96 28.21 -1.61
CA ARG A 74 -17.25 28.32 -2.29
C ARG A 74 -18.00 27.00 -2.24
N ASP A 75 -19.30 27.07 -1.98
CA ASP A 75 -20.18 25.92 -2.11
C ASP A 75 -20.39 25.61 -3.59
N ILE A 76 -20.03 24.40 -4.01
CA ILE A 76 -20.25 23.89 -5.35
C ILE A 76 -21.25 22.74 -5.24
N GLU A 77 -22.40 22.89 -5.89
CA GLU A 77 -23.37 21.79 -6.04
C GLU A 77 -22.71 20.67 -6.88
N VAL A 78 -22.69 19.43 -6.39
CA VAL A 78 -22.18 18.26 -7.09
C VAL A 78 -23.27 17.20 -7.20
N ASP A 79 -23.61 16.90 -8.44
CA ASP A 79 -24.72 16.02 -8.80
C ASP A 79 -24.63 14.63 -8.13
N GLY A 80 -25.62 14.29 -7.30
CA GLY A 80 -25.66 13.05 -6.48
C GLY A 80 -25.05 13.18 -5.08
N PHE A 81 -24.17 14.16 -4.87
CA PHE A 81 -23.41 14.36 -3.62
C PHE A 81 -23.84 15.62 -2.84
N GLY A 82 -24.61 16.51 -3.47
CA GLY A 82 -25.06 17.76 -2.88
C GLY A 82 -23.98 18.85 -2.93
N LYS A 83 -24.12 19.88 -2.11
CA LYS A 83 -23.11 20.95 -2.01
C LYS A 83 -21.88 20.47 -1.26
N LEU A 84 -20.72 20.59 -1.89
CA LEU A 84 -19.42 20.48 -1.23
C LEU A 84 -18.80 21.88 -1.12
N ASN A 85 -18.30 22.24 0.06
CA ASN A 85 -17.57 23.48 0.25
C ASN A 85 -16.10 23.31 -0.20
N ILE A 86 -15.73 23.93 -1.32
CA ILE A 86 -14.43 23.77 -1.98
C ILE A 86 -13.50 24.93 -1.64
N HIS A 87 -12.28 24.62 -1.20
CA HIS A 87 -11.19 25.57 -0.98
C HIS A 87 -10.38 25.80 -2.27
N TYR A 88 -10.01 27.05 -2.55
CA TYR A 88 -9.19 27.40 -3.71
C TYR A 88 -8.36 28.67 -3.50
N ILE A 89 -7.20 28.71 -4.17
CA ILE A 89 -6.42 29.92 -4.38
C ILE A 89 -6.95 30.62 -5.63
N HIS A 90 -7.16 31.93 -5.57
CA HIS A 90 -7.49 32.72 -6.77
C HIS A 90 -6.75 34.06 -6.78
N LYS A 91 -5.99 34.30 -7.84
CA LYS A 91 -5.30 35.58 -8.05
C LYS A 91 -5.41 36.04 -9.49
N LYS A 92 -6.01 37.22 -9.66
CA LYS A 92 -5.98 37.95 -10.93
C LYS A 92 -4.62 38.63 -11.07
N SER A 93 -3.91 38.38 -12.18
CA SER A 93 -2.76 39.20 -12.61
C SER A 93 -3.16 40.68 -12.68
N LYS A 94 -2.17 41.57 -12.46
CA LYS A 94 -2.34 43.03 -12.63
C LYS A 94 -2.31 43.45 -14.09
N VAL A 95 -1.90 42.56 -15.00
CA VAL A 95 -2.00 42.78 -16.43
C VAL A 95 -3.48 42.72 -16.81
N PHE A 96 -4.01 43.84 -17.33
CA PHE A 96 -5.42 43.97 -17.77
C PHE A 96 -5.87 42.80 -18.65
N ASN A 97 -4.92 42.30 -19.44
CA ASN A 97 -5.10 41.18 -20.31
C ASN A 97 -4.26 39.96 -19.85
N ALA A 98 -4.70 39.20 -18.84
CA ALA A 98 -4.09 37.91 -18.47
C ALA A 98 -5.00 36.69 -18.79
N ILE A 99 -4.40 35.53 -19.08
CA ILE A 99 -5.11 34.30 -19.52
C ILE A 99 -5.71 33.56 -18.31
N PRO A 100 -7.01 33.20 -18.27
CA PRO A 100 -7.56 32.36 -17.20
C PRO A 100 -6.95 30.94 -17.24
N LEU A 101 -6.28 30.55 -16.15
CA LEU A 101 -5.63 29.25 -15.97
C LEU A 101 -6.20 28.55 -14.74
N LEU A 102 -6.76 27.36 -14.95
CA LEU A 102 -7.11 26.42 -13.89
C LEU A 102 -5.95 25.44 -13.67
N PHE A 103 -5.30 25.53 -12.52
CA PHE A 103 -4.29 24.58 -12.04
C PHE A 103 -4.95 23.48 -11.22
N VAL A 104 -4.53 22.23 -11.43
CA VAL A 104 -5.03 21.05 -10.71
C VAL A 104 -3.85 20.23 -10.21
N HIS A 105 -3.77 20.05 -8.89
CA HIS A 105 -2.74 19.24 -8.23
C HIS A 105 -3.10 17.73 -8.25
N GLY A 106 -2.16 16.90 -7.78
CA GLY A 106 -2.38 15.47 -7.54
C GLY A 106 -2.14 15.05 -6.09
N TRP A 107 -1.70 13.80 -5.87
CA TRP A 107 -1.31 13.25 -4.58
C TRP A 107 0.15 12.74 -4.64
N PRO A 108 1.01 12.97 -3.63
CA PRO A 108 0.75 13.68 -2.37
C PRO A 108 0.84 15.20 -2.54
N GLY A 109 0.61 15.71 -3.75
CA GLY A 109 0.43 17.11 -4.08
C GLY A 109 -0.71 17.80 -3.30
N SER A 110 -0.67 19.13 -3.29
CA SER A 110 -1.73 19.96 -2.71
C SER A 110 -1.71 21.34 -3.37
N PHE A 111 -2.62 22.22 -2.94
CA PHE A 111 -2.59 23.63 -3.36
C PHE A 111 -1.24 24.33 -3.05
N LEU A 112 -0.39 23.81 -2.15
CA LEU A 112 0.96 24.33 -1.91
C LEU A 112 1.85 24.33 -3.16
N GLU A 113 1.60 23.45 -4.15
CA GLU A 113 2.37 23.42 -5.40
C GLU A 113 2.27 24.74 -6.18
N ILE A 114 1.12 25.44 -6.10
CA ILE A 114 0.97 26.74 -6.75
C ILE A 114 1.93 27.79 -6.16
N ARG A 115 2.36 27.66 -4.90
CA ARG A 115 3.07 28.72 -4.14
C ARG A 115 4.34 29.21 -4.83
N LYS A 116 5.09 28.32 -5.49
CA LYS A 116 6.35 28.67 -6.19
C LYS A 116 6.13 29.21 -7.61
N ILE A 117 5.05 28.80 -8.29
CA ILE A 117 4.71 29.25 -9.65
C ILE A 117 3.76 30.44 -9.71
N LEU A 118 2.92 30.66 -8.69
CA LEU A 118 1.93 31.74 -8.64
C LEU A 118 2.58 33.11 -8.85
N PRO A 119 3.70 33.49 -8.20
CA PRO A 119 4.35 34.77 -8.49
C PRO A 119 4.83 34.85 -9.94
N LEU A 120 5.36 33.76 -10.52
CA LEU A 120 5.86 33.75 -11.89
C LEU A 120 4.71 33.91 -12.91
N LEU A 121 3.56 33.27 -12.66
CA LEU A 121 2.39 33.31 -13.53
C LEU A 121 1.69 34.69 -13.60
N LEU A 122 2.01 35.66 -12.73
CA LEU A 122 1.19 36.88 -12.49
C LEU A 122 1.76 38.26 -12.97
N LYS A 123 2.98 38.38 -13.52
CA LYS A 123 3.72 39.68 -13.59
C LYS A 123 3.53 40.46 -14.96
N GLY A 124 4.21 41.59 -15.33
CA GLY A 124 3.97 42.46 -16.56
C GLY A 124 5.17 43.19 -17.30
N SER A 125 5.14 43.31 -18.67
CA SER A 125 6.11 43.76 -19.75
C SER A 125 5.83 43.23 -21.24
N SER A 126 6.71 42.49 -21.99
CA SER A 126 6.72 42.33 -23.50
C SER A 126 6.80 40.95 -24.27
N GLU A 127 7.74 40.02 -24.03
CA GLU A 127 7.93 38.66 -24.67
C GLU A 127 6.89 37.48 -24.39
N HIS A 128 6.96 36.77 -23.23
CA HIS A 128 6.08 35.70 -22.68
C HIS A 128 4.76 36.09 -21.90
N PRO A 129 3.71 35.24 -21.77
CA PRO A 129 2.41 35.58 -21.15
C PRO A 129 2.28 35.42 -19.61
N SER A 130 1.20 36.00 -19.03
CA SER A 130 0.72 35.85 -17.64
C SER A 130 -0.75 35.44 -17.59
N PHE A 131 -1.18 35.04 -16.40
CA PHE A 131 -2.40 34.30 -16.18
C PHE A 131 -3.21 34.91 -15.02
N HIS A 132 -4.54 34.86 -15.10
CA HIS A 132 -5.39 34.87 -13.92
C HIS A 132 -5.45 33.42 -13.41
N VAL A 133 -4.94 33.16 -12.21
CA VAL A 133 -4.71 31.80 -11.72
C VAL A 133 -5.80 31.40 -10.73
N VAL A 134 -6.43 30.25 -10.97
CA VAL A 134 -7.30 29.54 -10.03
C VAL A 134 -6.70 28.17 -9.75
N ALA A 135 -6.51 27.81 -8.48
CA ALA A 135 -5.95 26.53 -8.07
C ALA A 135 -6.77 25.97 -6.90
N PHE A 136 -7.64 25.00 -7.16
CA PHE A 136 -8.51 24.43 -6.13
C PHE A 136 -7.86 23.25 -5.43
N SER A 137 -8.19 23.07 -4.14
CA SER A 137 -7.92 21.82 -3.44
C SER A 137 -8.99 20.80 -3.87
N LEU A 138 -8.58 19.63 -4.32
CA LEU A 138 -9.51 18.56 -4.68
C LEU A 138 -10.46 18.23 -3.50
N PRO A 139 -11.74 17.88 -3.74
CA PRO A 139 -12.60 17.26 -2.73
C PRO A 139 -11.88 16.19 -1.90
N GLY A 140 -11.89 16.32 -0.57
CA GLY A 140 -11.15 15.47 0.36
C GLY A 140 -9.66 15.81 0.55
N PHE A 141 -9.14 16.90 -0.03
CA PHE A 141 -7.76 17.36 0.15
C PHE A 141 -7.72 18.76 0.80
N GLY A 142 -6.76 18.97 1.72
CA GLY A 142 -6.53 20.26 2.37
C GLY A 142 -7.77 20.77 3.10
N PHE A 143 -8.30 21.92 2.69
CA PHE A 143 -9.46 22.55 3.34
C PHE A 143 -10.77 22.38 2.55
N SER A 144 -10.75 21.65 1.42
CA SER A 144 -11.96 21.24 0.71
C SER A 144 -12.68 20.13 1.45
N GLU A 145 -14.01 20.16 1.39
CA GLU A 145 -14.88 19.13 1.93
C GLU A 145 -14.70 17.78 1.23
N ALA A 146 -14.82 16.68 1.99
CA ALA A 146 -14.83 15.33 1.43
C ALA A 146 -16.25 14.91 1.01
N PRO A 147 -16.38 14.16 -0.10
CA PRO A 147 -17.60 13.40 -0.38
C PRO A 147 -17.82 12.37 0.74
N ARG A 148 -19.07 12.25 1.23
CA ARG A 148 -19.45 11.24 2.23
C ARG A 148 -20.07 9.97 1.64
N LYS A 149 -20.36 9.94 0.33
CA LYS A 149 -20.96 8.77 -0.33
C LYS A 149 -19.97 8.10 -1.28
N LYS A 150 -20.22 6.82 -1.54
CA LYS A 150 -19.49 6.02 -2.54
C LYS A 150 -19.68 6.56 -3.97
N GLY A 151 -18.77 6.24 -4.88
CA GLY A 151 -18.88 6.58 -6.29
C GLY A 151 -18.49 8.02 -6.63
N PHE A 152 -17.61 8.65 -5.84
CA PHE A 152 -17.00 9.93 -6.21
C PHE A 152 -15.76 9.70 -7.08
N GLU A 153 -16.01 9.37 -8.34
CA GLU A 153 -15.04 8.95 -9.34
C GLU A 153 -14.47 10.16 -10.11
N LEU A 154 -13.63 9.90 -11.12
CA LEU A 154 -13.19 10.92 -12.09
C LEU A 154 -14.36 11.66 -12.77
N ALA A 155 -15.58 11.15 -12.68
CA ALA A 155 -16.80 11.81 -13.15
C ALA A 155 -17.31 12.93 -12.24
N GLN A 156 -17.12 12.84 -10.93
CA GLN A 156 -17.54 13.89 -10.01
C GLN A 156 -16.51 15.03 -9.98
N PHE A 157 -15.25 14.71 -10.31
CA PHE A 157 -14.30 15.70 -10.82
C PHE A 157 -14.69 16.17 -12.24
N ALA A 158 -15.09 15.29 -13.17
CA ALA A 158 -15.45 15.63 -14.56
C ALA A 158 -16.22 14.58 -15.47
N GLU A 159 -17.54 14.29 -15.34
CA GLU A 159 -18.37 13.53 -16.34
C GLU A 159 -19.90 13.51 -16.09
N VAL A 160 -20.66 13.10 -17.12
CA VAL A 160 -22.03 12.55 -17.04
C VAL A 160 -22.07 11.18 -17.74
N ILE A 161 -22.66 10.16 -17.10
CA ILE A 161 -22.69 8.75 -17.57
C ILE A 161 -23.59 8.59 -18.84
N PRO A 162 -23.28 7.68 -19.81
CA PRO A 162 -24.02 7.59 -21.06
C PRO A 162 -25.23 6.63 -21.08
N GLN A 163 -26.31 7.05 -21.74
CA GLN A 163 -27.45 6.24 -22.27
C GLN A 163 -28.38 5.59 -21.21
N THR A 164 -29.71 5.52 -21.35
CA THR A 164 -30.57 5.43 -22.55
C THR A 164 -31.93 6.15 -22.42
N THR A 165 -32.24 7.10 -23.32
CA THR A 165 -33.61 7.39 -23.80
C THR A 165 -33.55 8.23 -25.08
N SER A 166 -34.42 7.96 -26.05
CA SER A 166 -34.50 8.70 -27.31
C SER A 166 -35.42 9.92 -27.19
N VAL A 167 -34.94 10.99 -26.55
CA VAL A 167 -35.61 12.30 -26.51
C VAL A 167 -34.61 13.38 -26.92
N LEU A 168 -35.00 14.20 -27.91
CA LEU A 168 -34.27 15.42 -28.27
C LEU A 168 -34.54 16.48 -27.18
N LEU A 169 -33.61 16.64 -26.24
CA LEU A 169 -33.57 17.86 -25.42
C LEU A 169 -33.05 19.02 -26.27
N PRO A 170 -33.53 20.26 -26.07
CA PRO A 170 -33.01 21.45 -26.75
C PRO A 170 -31.51 21.65 -26.53
N SER A 171 -30.83 22.29 -27.48
CA SER A 171 -29.37 22.48 -27.51
C SER A 171 -28.79 23.26 -26.32
N ASP A 172 -29.64 23.96 -25.58
CA ASP A 172 -29.23 25.06 -24.71
C ASP A 172 -29.16 24.61 -23.23
N GLU A 173 -29.69 23.43 -22.89
CA GLU A 173 -29.76 22.91 -21.52
C GLU A 173 -28.73 21.80 -21.24
N ILE A 174 -27.53 21.90 -21.83
CA ILE A 174 -26.36 21.11 -21.40
C ILE A 174 -25.84 21.68 -20.08
N ILE A 175 -26.47 21.29 -18.97
CA ILE A 175 -26.22 21.84 -17.64
C ILE A 175 -24.75 21.60 -17.23
N GLU A 176 -24.05 22.68 -16.90
CA GLU A 176 -22.59 22.73 -16.71
C GLU A 176 -22.19 22.20 -15.31
N ARG A 177 -22.09 20.87 -15.16
CA ARG A 177 -22.18 20.16 -13.86
C ARG A 177 -20.90 19.95 -13.02
N GLN A 178 -19.69 20.13 -13.52
CA GLN A 178 -18.46 19.60 -12.88
C GLN A 178 -17.76 20.59 -11.93
N VAL A 179 -17.06 20.12 -10.88
CA VAL A 179 -16.47 20.99 -9.82
C VAL A 179 -15.55 22.09 -10.37
N GLY A 180 -14.51 21.72 -11.13
CA GLY A 180 -13.53 22.68 -11.65
C GLY A 180 -14.14 23.69 -12.63
N ASN A 181 -15.05 23.23 -13.49
CA ASN A 181 -15.74 24.09 -14.46
C ASN A 181 -16.78 25.00 -13.80
N LYS A 182 -17.60 24.48 -12.88
CA LYS A 182 -18.53 25.27 -12.05
C LYS A 182 -17.78 26.37 -11.31
N LEU A 183 -16.59 26.08 -10.75
CA LEU A 183 -15.76 27.09 -10.10
C LEU A 183 -15.29 28.18 -11.07
N MET A 184 -14.72 27.82 -12.23
CA MET A 184 -14.27 28.80 -13.23
C MET A 184 -15.42 29.70 -13.73
N LEU A 185 -16.54 29.10 -14.12
CA LEU A 185 -17.75 29.81 -14.54
C LEU A 185 -18.28 30.74 -13.43
N ALA A 186 -18.32 30.25 -12.19
CA ALA A 186 -18.81 31.01 -11.05
C ALA A 186 -17.88 32.15 -10.60
N LEU A 187 -16.65 32.20 -11.11
CA LEU A 187 -15.68 33.31 -11.01
C LEU A 187 -15.70 34.24 -12.25
N GLY A 188 -16.52 33.92 -13.27
CA GLY A 188 -16.66 34.68 -14.51
C GLY A 188 -15.75 34.23 -15.66
N TYR A 189 -15.07 33.10 -15.52
CA TYR A 189 -14.16 32.56 -16.55
C TYR A 189 -14.89 31.57 -17.47
N ASN A 190 -15.64 32.12 -18.43
CA ASN A 190 -16.37 31.35 -19.44
C ASN A 190 -15.45 30.58 -20.41
N GLU A 191 -14.21 31.05 -20.58
CA GLU A 191 -13.17 30.46 -21.41
C GLU A 191 -11.86 30.43 -20.61
N TYR A 192 -11.17 29.28 -20.59
CA TYR A 192 -9.95 29.08 -19.80
C TYR A 192 -9.05 27.99 -20.39
N VAL A 193 -7.78 27.99 -19.96
CA VAL A 193 -6.84 26.88 -20.20
C VAL A 193 -6.59 26.12 -18.89
N THR A 194 -6.08 24.89 -18.98
CA THR A 194 -5.86 24.01 -17.82
C THR A 194 -4.42 23.49 -17.76
N GLN A 195 -3.90 23.26 -16.55
CA GLN A 195 -2.67 22.51 -16.33
C GLN A 195 -2.77 21.61 -15.10
N GLY A 196 -2.18 20.40 -15.16
CA GLY A 196 -2.00 19.55 -13.99
C GLY A 196 -1.06 18.36 -14.23
N GLY A 197 -0.36 17.95 -13.16
CA GLY A 197 0.38 16.68 -13.05
C GLY A 197 -0.44 15.64 -12.28
N ASP A 198 0.00 14.38 -12.26
CA ASP A 198 -0.65 13.27 -11.52
C ASP A 198 -2.19 13.21 -11.74
N TRP A 199 -3.03 13.17 -10.70
CA TRP A 199 -4.50 13.23 -10.81
C TRP A 199 -4.97 14.49 -11.56
N GLY A 200 -4.28 15.61 -11.40
CA GLY A 200 -4.49 16.82 -12.19
C GLY A 200 -4.35 16.57 -13.69
N SER A 201 -3.43 15.70 -14.14
CA SER A 201 -3.34 15.32 -15.56
C SER A 201 -4.50 14.43 -16.04
N LEU A 202 -5.20 13.74 -15.14
CA LEU A 202 -6.41 12.97 -15.48
C LEU A 202 -7.64 13.88 -15.52
N ILE A 203 -7.79 14.74 -14.52
CA ILE A 203 -8.89 15.70 -14.39
C ILE A 203 -8.85 16.74 -15.53
N THR A 204 -7.69 17.33 -15.85
CA THR A 204 -7.56 18.31 -16.96
C THR A 204 -7.81 17.68 -18.33
N ARG A 205 -7.33 16.45 -18.56
CA ARG A 205 -7.64 15.66 -19.77
C ARG A 205 -9.15 15.44 -19.92
N LYS A 206 -9.84 15.16 -18.82
CA LYS A 206 -11.29 14.90 -18.81
C LYS A 206 -12.12 16.17 -18.98
N LEU A 207 -11.71 17.29 -18.36
CA LEU A 207 -12.24 18.64 -18.65
C LEU A 207 -12.08 19.01 -20.13
N ALA A 208 -10.94 18.68 -20.74
CA ALA A 208 -10.67 18.88 -22.16
C ALA A 208 -11.52 17.99 -23.09
N GLN A 209 -11.88 16.78 -22.65
CA GLN A 209 -12.78 15.88 -23.40
C GLN A 209 -14.24 16.37 -23.41
N LEU A 210 -14.70 17.02 -22.33
CA LEU A 210 -16.13 17.31 -22.12
C LEU A 210 -16.52 18.78 -22.33
N TYR A 211 -15.58 19.71 -22.12
CA TYR A 211 -15.80 21.14 -22.30
C TYR A 211 -14.91 21.77 -23.37
N GLY A 212 -14.15 20.97 -24.11
CA GLY A 212 -13.42 21.42 -25.30
C GLY A 212 -14.30 21.41 -26.55
N PRO A 213 -14.36 22.48 -27.37
CA PRO A 213 -13.70 23.79 -27.24
C PRO A 213 -14.58 24.87 -26.57
N ARG A 214 -15.72 24.52 -25.96
CA ARG A 214 -16.69 25.48 -25.38
C ARG A 214 -16.04 26.34 -24.30
N HIS A 215 -15.54 25.74 -23.22
CA HIS A 215 -14.91 26.45 -22.08
C HIS A 215 -13.42 26.14 -21.94
N SER A 216 -13.06 24.84 -21.96
CA SER A 216 -11.66 24.41 -21.90
C SER A 216 -11.05 24.58 -23.29
N LYS A 217 -10.19 25.59 -23.43
CA LYS A 217 -9.62 26.01 -24.72
C LYS A 217 -8.35 25.26 -25.10
N ALA A 218 -7.55 24.89 -24.11
CA ALA A 218 -6.36 24.07 -24.26
C ALA A 218 -5.99 23.43 -22.90
N TRP A 219 -5.18 22.37 -22.93
CA TRP A 219 -4.68 21.72 -21.71
C TRP A 219 -3.19 21.38 -21.79
N HIS A 220 -2.52 21.46 -20.64
CA HIS A 220 -1.11 21.13 -20.46
C HIS A 220 -0.94 20.08 -19.36
N THR A 221 0.07 19.21 -19.48
CA THR A 221 0.42 18.20 -18.49
C THR A 221 1.94 18.01 -18.39
N ASN A 222 2.39 17.51 -17.24
CA ASN A 222 3.74 16.97 -17.03
C ASN A 222 3.79 15.46 -16.74
N THR A 223 2.63 14.77 -16.73
CA THR A 223 2.51 13.33 -16.34
C THR A 223 1.79 12.51 -17.45
N PRO A 224 2.52 11.99 -18.45
CA PRO A 224 1.93 11.47 -19.69
C PRO A 224 1.43 10.02 -19.63
N LEU A 225 0.20 9.82 -19.20
CA LEU A 225 -0.42 8.49 -19.20
C LEU A 225 -0.84 8.04 -20.63
N ALA A 226 -0.16 7.03 -21.17
CA ALA A 226 -0.51 6.29 -22.39
C ALA A 226 -0.29 4.76 -22.20
N PRO A 227 -1.13 3.89 -22.78
CA PRO A 227 -0.97 2.44 -22.68
C PRO A 227 0.19 1.94 -23.57
N PRO A 228 0.81 0.78 -23.24
CA PRO A 228 1.81 0.15 -24.10
C PRO A 228 1.22 -0.25 -25.47
N PRO A 229 2.05 -0.35 -26.53
CA PRO A 229 1.60 -0.73 -27.86
C PRO A 229 0.90 -2.09 -27.87
N HIS A 230 -0.24 -2.18 -28.54
CA HIS A 230 -1.07 -3.39 -28.58
C HIS A 230 -1.39 -3.76 -30.02
N PRO A 231 -1.23 -5.04 -30.44
CA PRO A 231 -1.35 -5.46 -31.84
C PRO A 231 -2.70 -5.07 -32.46
N THR A 232 -3.80 -5.19 -31.71
CA THR A 232 -5.15 -4.88 -32.22
C THR A 232 -5.57 -3.42 -32.10
N ARG A 233 -4.82 -2.55 -31.39
CA ARG A 233 -5.19 -1.13 -31.20
C ARG A 233 -4.28 -0.15 -31.94
N ARG A 234 -2.98 -0.46 -32.02
CA ARG A 234 -1.97 0.34 -32.72
C ARG A 234 -0.95 -0.60 -33.38
N PRO A 235 -1.35 -1.42 -34.38
CA PRO A 235 -0.51 -2.46 -34.97
C PRO A 235 0.86 -1.93 -35.44
N LEU A 236 0.87 -0.79 -36.16
CA LEU A 236 2.12 -0.17 -36.63
C LEU A 236 3.06 0.22 -35.47
N LEU A 237 2.53 0.73 -34.37
CA LEU A 237 3.32 1.06 -33.17
C LEU A 237 3.79 -0.20 -32.42
N PHE A 238 3.01 -1.28 -32.46
CA PHE A 238 3.37 -2.57 -31.88
C PHE A 238 4.50 -3.24 -32.64
N PHE A 239 4.43 -3.31 -33.97
CA PHE A 239 5.55 -3.79 -34.79
C PHE A 239 6.77 -2.86 -34.71
N SER A 240 6.57 -1.54 -34.65
CA SER A 240 7.64 -0.58 -34.37
C SER A 240 8.33 -0.81 -33.02
N HIS A 241 7.57 -1.18 -31.99
CA HIS A 241 8.08 -1.51 -30.65
C HIS A 241 8.86 -2.84 -30.61
N LEU A 242 8.43 -3.85 -31.39
CA LEU A 242 9.14 -5.12 -31.51
C LEU A 242 10.42 -5.04 -32.37
N LEU A 243 10.42 -4.20 -33.41
CA LEU A 243 11.46 -4.19 -34.45
C LEU A 243 12.47 -3.04 -34.34
N LEU A 244 12.09 -1.89 -33.76
CA LEU A 244 12.97 -0.72 -33.68
C LEU A 244 13.48 -0.50 -32.26
N SER A 245 14.81 -0.53 -32.10
CA SER A 245 15.50 -0.23 -30.85
C SER A 245 15.06 1.10 -30.22
N TYR A 246 15.10 1.13 -28.89
CA TYR A 246 14.94 2.35 -28.10
C TYR A 246 16.25 3.15 -28.04
N THR A 247 16.15 4.49 -28.03
CA THR A 247 17.29 5.36 -27.73
C THR A 247 17.77 5.13 -26.29
N ALA A 248 19.00 5.54 -25.96
CA ALA A 248 19.51 5.44 -24.59
C ALA A 248 18.64 6.21 -23.56
N GLU A 249 17.97 7.27 -24.02
CA GLU A 249 17.00 8.05 -23.23
C GLU A 249 15.67 7.32 -23.05
N GLU A 250 15.09 6.77 -24.13
CA GLU A 250 13.86 5.97 -24.03
C GLU A 250 14.08 4.73 -23.15
N LYS A 251 15.29 4.15 -23.14
CA LYS A 251 15.68 3.09 -22.20
C LYS A 251 15.70 3.57 -20.75
N LYS A 252 16.40 4.67 -20.44
CA LYS A 252 16.42 5.27 -19.09
C LYS A 252 15.02 5.61 -18.57
N GLY A 253 14.12 6.09 -19.42
CA GLY A 253 12.73 6.34 -19.05
C GLY A 253 11.95 5.07 -18.71
N LEU A 254 12.12 4.02 -19.51
CA LEU A 254 11.56 2.69 -19.22
C LEU A 254 12.18 2.07 -17.95
N GLU A 255 13.47 2.27 -17.70
CA GLU A 255 14.18 1.84 -16.48
C GLU A 255 13.64 2.57 -15.24
N ARG A 256 13.42 3.90 -15.28
CA ARG A 256 12.75 4.66 -14.20
C ARG A 256 11.32 4.17 -13.97
N SER A 257 10.57 3.93 -15.04
CA SER A 257 9.19 3.42 -14.95
C SER A 257 9.14 2.00 -14.35
N GLN A 258 10.10 1.14 -14.70
CA GLN A 258 10.25 -0.20 -14.11
C GLN A 258 10.69 -0.14 -12.64
N TRP A 259 11.62 0.75 -12.29
CA TRP A 259 12.01 1.02 -10.91
C TRP A 259 10.80 1.40 -10.06
N TYR A 260 9.96 2.32 -10.54
CA TYR A 260 8.76 2.77 -9.83
C TYR A 260 7.78 1.62 -9.60
N GLN A 261 7.44 0.88 -10.66
CA GLN A 261 6.56 -0.30 -10.63
C GLN A 261 7.11 -1.50 -9.82
N GLN A 262 8.38 -1.47 -9.41
CA GLN A 262 9.03 -2.53 -8.60
C GLN A 262 9.32 -2.11 -7.15
N ARG A 263 9.32 -0.81 -6.83
CA ARG A 263 9.80 -0.30 -5.52
C ARG A 263 8.95 0.79 -4.88
N SER A 264 8.09 1.49 -5.62
CA SER A 264 7.43 2.70 -5.10
C SER A 264 5.96 2.81 -5.52
N SER A 265 5.38 1.75 -6.11
CA SER A 265 3.96 1.68 -6.46
C SER A 265 3.06 1.01 -5.41
N GLY A 266 3.58 0.43 -4.32
CA GLY A 266 2.77 -0.28 -3.32
C GLY A 266 1.60 0.55 -2.76
N TYR A 267 1.88 1.81 -2.41
CA TYR A 267 0.89 2.81 -1.96
C TYR A 267 -0.33 2.90 -2.91
N LEU A 268 -0.10 2.80 -4.22
CA LEU A 268 -1.14 2.88 -5.26
C LEU A 268 -2.07 1.66 -5.18
N GLN A 269 -1.52 0.49 -4.88
CA GLN A 269 -2.27 -0.75 -4.77
C GLN A 269 -3.04 -0.81 -3.43
N GLU A 270 -2.44 -0.37 -2.33
CA GLU A 270 -3.14 -0.29 -1.03
C GLU A 270 -4.26 0.76 -1.05
N GLN A 271 -3.98 2.01 -1.46
CA GLN A 271 -4.98 3.08 -1.53
C GLN A 271 -6.11 2.79 -2.54
N SER A 272 -5.86 1.93 -3.55
CA SER A 272 -6.89 1.47 -4.50
C SER A 272 -7.70 0.26 -4.03
N THR A 273 -7.33 -0.39 -2.92
CA THR A 273 -7.98 -1.61 -2.42
C THR A 273 -8.56 -1.47 -1.02
N GLN A 274 -7.79 -0.96 -0.05
CA GLN A 274 -8.18 -0.86 1.37
C GLN A 274 -7.82 0.50 2.02
N PRO A 275 -8.18 1.65 1.42
CA PRO A 275 -7.76 2.97 1.90
C PRO A 275 -8.24 3.32 3.32
N GLN A 276 -9.34 2.75 3.81
CA GLN A 276 -9.84 2.98 5.16
C GLN A 276 -8.94 2.26 6.19
N THR A 277 -8.48 1.05 5.88
CA THR A 277 -7.53 0.27 6.71
C THR A 277 -6.21 1.03 6.92
N LEU A 278 -5.62 1.54 5.84
CA LEU A 278 -4.45 2.44 5.90
C LEU A 278 -4.78 3.77 6.63
N GLY A 279 -5.99 4.29 6.44
CA GLY A 279 -6.47 5.56 6.98
C GLY A 279 -6.39 5.66 8.50
N TYR A 280 -6.54 4.57 9.25
CA TYR A 280 -6.36 4.55 10.71
C TYR A 280 -4.95 4.95 11.12
N GLY A 281 -3.93 4.37 10.48
CA GLY A 281 -2.53 4.69 10.79
C GLY A 281 -2.15 6.13 10.42
N LEU A 282 -2.64 6.63 9.28
CA LEU A 282 -2.32 7.99 8.81
C LEU A 282 -3.08 9.09 9.57
N ALA A 283 -4.28 8.81 10.08
CA ALA A 283 -5.03 9.76 10.91
C ALA A 283 -4.53 9.80 12.37
N ASP A 284 -4.07 8.67 12.91
CA ASP A 284 -3.65 8.59 14.32
C ASP A 284 -2.16 8.90 14.54
N SER A 285 -1.28 8.50 13.61
CA SER A 285 0.17 8.72 13.73
C SER A 285 0.64 9.87 12.83
N PRO A 286 1.13 10.99 13.41
CA PRO A 286 1.78 12.03 12.62
C PRO A 286 3.12 11.54 12.06
N VAL A 287 3.81 10.60 12.72
CA VAL A 287 5.07 10.01 12.26
C VAL A 287 4.83 9.08 11.07
N GLY A 288 3.75 8.29 11.11
CA GLY A 288 3.27 7.48 10.00
C GLY A 288 2.90 8.33 8.79
N LEU A 289 2.12 9.41 8.97
CA LEU A 289 1.78 10.34 7.90
C LEU A 289 3.02 11.05 7.31
N LEU A 290 3.93 11.51 8.18
CA LEU A 290 5.21 12.12 7.80
C LEU A 290 6.01 11.17 6.90
N ALA A 291 6.26 9.93 7.35
CA ALA A 291 6.99 8.95 6.56
C ALA A 291 6.27 8.58 5.25
N TRP A 292 4.95 8.37 5.32
CA TRP A 292 4.12 7.96 4.19
C TRP A 292 4.24 8.92 3.01
N ILE A 293 4.29 10.23 3.27
CA ILE A 293 4.41 11.28 2.25
C ILE A 293 5.88 11.65 1.97
N TYR A 294 6.72 11.81 2.99
CA TYR A 294 8.12 12.25 2.83
C TYR A 294 8.93 11.32 1.93
N GLU A 295 8.67 10.01 1.98
CA GLU A 295 9.29 9.06 1.06
C GLU A 295 9.04 9.42 -0.41
N LYS A 296 7.81 9.80 -0.76
CA LYS A 296 7.44 10.15 -2.13
C LYS A 296 7.97 11.54 -2.49
N LEU A 297 8.02 12.48 -1.55
CA LEU A 297 8.70 13.78 -1.74
C LEU A 297 10.18 13.62 -2.09
N VAL A 298 10.92 12.69 -1.48
CA VAL A 298 12.33 12.45 -1.82
C VAL A 298 12.47 11.56 -3.07
N ALA A 299 11.78 10.42 -3.13
CA ALA A 299 11.98 9.42 -4.17
C ALA A 299 11.43 9.80 -5.56
N TRP A 300 10.50 10.76 -5.63
CA TRP A 300 9.88 11.22 -6.88
C TRP A 300 10.40 12.58 -7.38
N THR A 301 11.20 13.28 -6.58
CA THR A 301 11.92 14.50 -7.01
C THR A 301 13.30 14.16 -7.60
N ASP A 302 13.89 15.12 -8.33
CA ASP A 302 15.22 14.99 -8.91
C ASP A 302 16.27 15.72 -8.07
N GLU A 303 16.69 15.06 -6.98
CA GLU A 303 17.69 15.56 -6.04
C GLU A 303 17.32 16.94 -5.46
N TYR A 304 16.01 17.21 -5.33
CA TYR A 304 15.53 18.48 -4.80
C TYR A 304 15.97 18.63 -3.33
N PRO A 305 16.68 19.72 -2.97
CA PRO A 305 17.09 19.94 -1.59
C PRO A 305 15.87 20.39 -0.79
N TRP A 306 15.24 19.43 -0.12
CA TRP A 306 14.12 19.67 0.79
C TRP A 306 14.61 20.38 2.06
N ASP A 307 13.95 21.48 2.42
CA ASP A 307 14.04 22.06 3.75
C ASP A 307 13.18 21.27 4.73
N ASP A 308 13.64 21.10 5.96
CA ASP A 308 12.84 20.39 6.96
C ASP A 308 11.54 21.15 7.28
N ASP A 309 11.54 22.49 7.34
CA ASP A 309 10.29 23.24 7.54
C ASP A 309 9.40 23.23 6.28
N GLU A 310 9.96 23.15 5.07
CA GLU A 310 9.15 22.99 3.84
C GLU A 310 8.45 21.63 3.80
N VAL A 311 9.14 20.55 4.20
CA VAL A 311 8.54 19.21 4.38
C VAL A 311 7.46 19.25 5.47
N LEU A 312 7.78 19.76 6.66
CA LEU A 312 6.85 19.76 7.78
C LEU A 312 5.62 20.66 7.55
N THR A 313 5.75 21.72 6.75
CA THR A 313 4.60 22.51 6.26
C THR A 313 3.71 21.67 5.33
N TRP A 314 4.31 20.88 4.44
CA TRP A 314 3.59 19.97 3.54
C TRP A 314 2.80 18.90 4.30
N ILE A 315 3.43 18.27 5.30
CA ILE A 315 2.76 17.26 6.15
C ILE A 315 1.67 17.91 7.03
N SER A 316 1.94 19.08 7.60
CA SER A 316 0.97 19.79 8.46
C SER A 316 -0.31 20.18 7.70
N ILE A 317 -0.25 20.44 6.39
CA ILE A 317 -1.45 20.66 5.56
C ILE A 317 -2.32 19.41 5.44
N TYR A 318 -1.74 18.19 5.48
CA TYR A 318 -2.49 16.95 5.55
C TYR A 318 -2.99 16.67 6.98
N TRP A 319 -2.16 16.89 8.00
CA TRP A 319 -2.52 16.65 9.40
C TRP A 319 -3.66 17.56 9.89
N PHE A 320 -3.64 18.85 9.53
CA PHE A 320 -4.68 19.83 9.86
C PHE A 320 -5.75 19.98 8.76
N SER A 321 -5.85 19.05 7.81
CA SER A 321 -6.86 19.08 6.74
C SER A 321 -8.29 18.93 7.28
N ARG A 322 -9.27 19.56 6.61
CA ARG A 322 -10.69 19.54 7.01
C ARG A 322 -11.28 18.13 7.07
N ALA A 323 -10.79 17.22 6.23
CA ALA A 323 -11.28 15.86 6.10
C ALA A 323 -10.30 14.80 6.63
N GLY A 324 -9.17 15.22 7.22
CA GLY A 324 -8.07 14.32 7.57
C GLY A 324 -7.34 13.72 6.36
N PRO A 325 -6.18 13.09 6.57
CA PRO A 325 -5.37 12.53 5.49
C PRO A 325 -6.06 11.35 4.77
N ALA A 326 -6.87 10.56 5.49
CA ALA A 326 -7.53 9.36 4.97
C ALA A 326 -8.55 9.66 3.84
N ALA A 327 -9.25 10.79 3.90
CA ALA A 327 -10.22 11.17 2.85
C ALA A 327 -9.54 11.35 1.48
N SER A 328 -8.31 11.87 1.46
CA SER A 328 -7.51 12.05 0.22
C SER A 328 -7.16 10.74 -0.49
N LEU A 329 -7.23 9.61 0.21
CA LEU A 329 -6.93 8.29 -0.34
C LEU A 329 -8.10 7.72 -1.16
N ARG A 330 -9.34 8.14 -0.87
CA ARG A 330 -10.57 7.52 -1.42
C ARG A 330 -10.65 7.62 -2.95
N ILE A 331 -10.08 8.67 -3.54
CA ILE A 331 -10.00 8.86 -5.01
C ILE A 331 -9.36 7.65 -5.71
N TYR A 332 -8.35 7.02 -5.11
CA TYR A 332 -7.70 5.85 -5.67
C TYR A 332 -8.67 4.67 -5.78
N TYR A 333 -9.36 4.36 -4.68
CA TYR A 333 -10.34 3.28 -4.64
C TYR A 333 -11.53 3.52 -5.57
N GLU A 334 -12.15 4.70 -5.53
CA GLU A 334 -13.35 5.00 -6.35
C GLU A 334 -13.03 4.89 -7.84
N VAL A 335 -11.95 5.54 -8.28
CA VAL A 335 -11.57 5.57 -9.70
C VAL A 335 -11.13 4.19 -10.20
N VAL A 336 -10.48 3.37 -9.36
CA VAL A 336 -10.09 2.00 -9.73
C VAL A 336 -11.27 1.02 -9.65
N LYS A 337 -12.24 1.24 -8.77
CA LYS A 337 -13.52 0.49 -8.75
C LYS A 337 -14.34 0.75 -10.01
N ALA A 338 -14.43 2.02 -10.43
CA ALA A 338 -15.05 2.47 -11.66
C ALA A 338 -14.38 1.87 -12.91
N ASN A 339 -13.05 1.96 -12.96
CA ASN A 339 -12.26 1.54 -14.11
C ASN A 339 -10.99 0.79 -13.67
N PRO A 340 -11.08 -0.53 -13.40
CA PRO A 340 -9.94 -1.37 -13.00
C PRO A 340 -8.80 -1.47 -14.02
N ARG A 341 -8.96 -0.85 -15.20
CA ARG A 341 -7.96 -0.78 -16.27
C ARG A 341 -7.29 0.59 -16.37
N LEU A 342 -7.73 1.63 -15.65
CA LEU A 342 -7.23 2.99 -15.85
C LEU A 342 -5.72 3.11 -15.63
N LEU A 343 -5.21 2.55 -14.54
CA LEU A 343 -3.79 2.64 -14.17
C LEU A 343 -2.90 1.72 -15.03
N ASN A 344 -3.40 0.52 -15.38
CA ASN A 344 -2.60 -0.53 -16.01
C ASN A 344 -2.73 -0.60 -17.54
N ASN A 345 -3.84 -0.09 -18.10
CA ASN A 345 -4.14 -0.13 -19.54
C ASN A 345 -5.19 0.95 -19.89
N PRO A 346 -4.88 2.25 -19.72
CA PRO A 346 -5.84 3.32 -19.96
C PRO A 346 -6.33 3.31 -21.41
N LYS A 347 -7.64 3.17 -21.60
CA LYS A 347 -8.30 3.54 -22.86
C LYS A 347 -8.22 5.07 -22.98
N SER A 348 -7.25 5.57 -23.75
CA SER A 348 -7.17 7.00 -24.06
C SER A 348 -8.21 7.37 -25.12
N GLU A 349 -9.36 7.86 -24.70
CA GLU A 349 -10.28 8.57 -25.59
C GLU A 349 -9.65 9.91 -26.01
N PRO A 350 -9.66 10.28 -27.30
CA PRO A 350 -8.92 11.43 -27.80
C PRO A 350 -9.57 12.75 -27.35
N THR A 351 -8.74 13.72 -26.98
CA THR A 351 -9.14 15.13 -26.86
C THR A 351 -9.10 15.82 -28.23
N THR A 352 -9.98 16.79 -28.46
CA THR A 352 -10.06 17.55 -29.72
C THR A 352 -9.31 18.89 -29.69
N ILE A 353 -9.14 19.48 -28.49
CA ILE A 353 -8.50 20.79 -28.29
C ILE A 353 -6.96 20.69 -28.22
N PRO A 354 -6.22 21.80 -28.44
CA PRO A 354 -4.77 21.84 -28.29
C PRO A 354 -4.26 21.27 -26.95
N MET A 355 -3.32 20.33 -27.05
CA MET A 355 -2.59 19.72 -25.94
C MET A 355 -1.13 20.18 -25.93
N GLY A 356 -0.60 20.50 -24.75
CA GLY A 356 0.83 20.68 -24.52
C GLY A 356 1.39 19.72 -23.46
N HIS A 357 2.69 19.47 -23.50
CA HIS A 357 3.35 18.50 -22.63
C HIS A 357 4.80 18.89 -22.29
N SER A 358 5.16 18.80 -21.01
CA SER A 358 6.53 18.97 -20.49
C SER A 358 7.09 17.65 -19.97
N TYR A 359 8.16 17.15 -20.60
CA TYR A 359 8.84 15.92 -20.20
C TYR A 359 9.93 16.21 -19.15
N PHE A 360 9.75 15.67 -17.94
CA PHE A 360 10.74 15.71 -16.85
C PHE A 360 11.39 14.32 -16.65
N PRO A 361 12.72 14.23 -16.49
CA PRO A 361 13.44 12.95 -16.53
C PRO A 361 13.20 12.02 -15.31
N LYS A 362 12.77 12.57 -14.16
CA LYS A 362 12.63 11.81 -12.90
C LYS A 362 11.16 11.58 -12.49
N GLU A 363 10.20 11.96 -13.33
CA GLU A 363 8.77 11.58 -13.21
C GLU A 363 8.62 10.06 -12.95
N VAL A 364 7.53 9.63 -12.29
CA VAL A 364 7.34 8.21 -11.90
C VAL A 364 6.97 7.31 -13.08
N VAL A 365 6.41 7.89 -14.16
CA VAL A 365 6.06 7.19 -15.41
C VAL A 365 6.63 7.95 -16.62
N VAL A 366 7.82 7.54 -17.05
CA VAL A 366 8.55 8.15 -18.18
C VAL A 366 8.46 7.26 -19.42
N LEU A 367 7.45 7.52 -20.26
CA LEU A 367 7.16 6.70 -21.44
C LEU A 367 7.93 7.17 -22.70
N PRO A 368 8.33 6.25 -23.59
CA PRO A 368 8.89 6.60 -24.90
C PRO A 368 7.95 7.52 -25.69
N ARG A 369 8.45 8.66 -26.20
CA ARG A 369 7.64 9.69 -26.90
C ARG A 369 6.74 9.13 -28.01
N ARG A 370 7.21 8.09 -28.72
CA ARG A 370 6.45 7.37 -29.75
C ARG A 370 5.13 6.75 -29.25
N TRP A 371 4.94 6.55 -27.95
CA TRP A 371 3.70 6.05 -27.35
C TRP A 371 2.63 7.13 -27.10
N HIS A 372 3.02 8.40 -26.85
CA HIS A 372 2.09 9.49 -26.54
C HIS A 372 1.85 10.46 -27.71
N LYS A 373 2.24 10.13 -28.95
CA LYS A 373 1.84 10.93 -30.11
C LYS A 373 0.31 10.91 -30.29
N ALA A 374 -0.29 12.10 -30.22
CA ALA A 374 -1.70 12.37 -30.49
C ALA A 374 -1.82 13.48 -31.56
N SER A 375 -2.90 13.50 -32.34
CA SER A 375 -3.08 14.47 -33.44
C SER A 375 -3.28 15.92 -32.99
N ASN A 376 -3.65 16.12 -31.74
CA ASN A 376 -3.88 17.42 -31.10
C ASN A 376 -2.73 17.84 -30.15
N LEU A 377 -1.63 17.09 -30.09
CA LEU A 377 -0.42 17.46 -29.34
C LEU A 377 0.36 18.51 -30.13
N VAL A 378 0.23 19.78 -29.75
CA VAL A 378 0.80 20.93 -30.46
C VAL A 378 2.05 21.51 -29.80
N PHE A 379 2.31 21.16 -28.54
CA PHE A 379 3.49 21.61 -27.80
C PHE A 379 4.15 20.42 -27.07
N GLU A 380 5.45 20.24 -27.28
CA GLU A 380 6.30 19.33 -26.51
C GLU A 380 7.57 20.08 -26.08
N SER A 381 7.92 20.00 -24.80
CA SER A 381 9.17 20.54 -24.24
C SER A 381 9.83 19.49 -23.35
N LYS A 382 11.16 19.48 -23.27
CA LYS A 382 11.93 18.44 -22.57
C LYS A 382 13.04 19.09 -21.74
N HIS A 383 13.05 18.77 -20.45
CA HIS A 383 14.01 19.29 -19.48
C HIS A 383 15.19 18.33 -19.26
N LYS A 384 16.24 18.85 -18.64
CA LYS A 384 17.46 18.08 -18.32
C LYS A 384 17.44 17.47 -16.91
N GLU A 385 16.60 18.03 -16.05
CA GLU A 385 16.51 17.79 -14.62
C GLU A 385 15.05 17.94 -14.18
N GLY A 386 14.71 17.45 -12.99
CA GLY A 386 13.37 17.57 -12.38
C GLY A 386 12.53 16.29 -12.45
N GLY A 387 11.64 16.15 -11.46
CA GLY A 387 10.78 14.99 -11.27
C GLY A 387 9.30 15.30 -11.31
N HIS A 388 8.56 14.58 -10.46
CA HIS A 388 7.11 14.54 -10.44
C HIS A 388 6.46 15.87 -10.03
N PHE A 389 7.05 16.59 -9.08
CA PHE A 389 6.51 17.83 -8.54
C PHE A 389 7.05 19.03 -9.33
N ALA A 390 6.88 19.02 -10.65
CA ALA A 390 7.45 20.01 -11.57
C ALA A 390 7.16 21.48 -11.18
N ALA A 391 5.96 21.75 -10.65
CA ALA A 391 5.56 23.07 -10.14
C ALA A 391 6.34 23.52 -8.88
N HIS A 392 6.93 22.58 -8.14
CA HIS A 392 7.64 22.82 -6.89
C HIS A 392 9.17 22.72 -7.04
N GLU A 393 9.65 21.75 -7.83
CA GLU A 393 11.06 21.49 -8.11
C GLU A 393 11.65 22.47 -9.14
N LYS A 394 10.98 22.60 -10.30
CA LYS A 394 11.42 23.37 -11.47
C LYS A 394 10.37 24.42 -11.86
N PRO A 395 9.94 25.30 -10.93
CA PRO A 395 8.86 26.28 -11.16
C PRO A 395 9.16 27.24 -12.32
N GLN A 396 10.44 27.49 -12.62
CA GLN A 396 10.84 28.28 -13.78
C GLN A 396 10.55 27.55 -15.10
N GLU A 397 10.96 26.29 -15.24
CA GLU A 397 10.87 25.52 -16.48
C GLU A 397 9.42 25.24 -16.86
N LEU A 398 8.59 24.80 -15.91
CA LEU A 398 7.16 24.56 -16.14
C LEU A 398 6.40 25.83 -16.55
N VAL A 399 6.68 26.96 -15.88
CA VAL A 399 6.03 28.24 -16.22
C VAL A 399 6.54 28.78 -17.54
N GLU A 400 7.81 28.58 -17.87
CA GLU A 400 8.35 28.89 -19.20
C GLU A 400 7.72 28.05 -20.31
N ASP A 401 7.38 26.79 -20.06
CA ASP A 401 6.69 25.95 -21.04
C ASP A 401 5.25 26.41 -21.29
N LEU A 402 4.48 26.69 -20.23
CA LEU A 402 3.16 27.33 -20.35
C LEU A 402 3.25 28.65 -21.12
N ARG A 403 4.31 29.42 -20.87
CA ARG A 403 4.61 30.67 -21.58
C ARG A 403 4.98 30.47 -23.05
N LYS A 404 5.73 29.43 -23.41
CA LYS A 404 6.09 29.09 -24.79
C LYS A 404 4.88 28.53 -25.55
N MET A 405 3.99 27.81 -24.87
CA MET A 405 2.74 27.29 -25.42
C MET A 405 1.72 28.40 -25.71
N PHE A 406 1.44 29.26 -24.74
CA PHE A 406 0.38 30.29 -24.81
C PHE A 406 0.87 31.69 -25.22
N GLY A 407 2.18 31.87 -25.40
CA GLY A 407 2.82 33.16 -25.68
C GLY A 407 2.86 33.55 -27.14
N ARG A 408 3.42 34.73 -27.43
CA ARG A 408 3.46 35.28 -28.80
C ARG A 408 4.28 34.37 -29.73
N GLY A 409 3.63 33.81 -30.75
CA GLY A 409 4.22 32.81 -31.65
C GLY A 409 4.18 31.36 -31.12
N GLY A 410 3.60 31.13 -29.95
CA GLY A 410 3.35 29.80 -29.40
C GLY A 410 2.21 29.07 -30.13
N PRO A 411 2.20 27.72 -30.13
CA PRO A 411 1.21 26.91 -30.83
C PRO A 411 -0.22 26.98 -30.24
N ALA A 412 -0.39 27.62 -29.07
CA ALA A 412 -1.68 27.96 -28.49
C ALA A 412 -1.79 29.47 -28.14
N PHE A 413 -1.15 30.34 -28.93
CA PHE A 413 -1.32 31.78 -28.81
C PHE A 413 -2.75 32.24 -29.16
N VAL A 414 -3.32 33.16 -28.37
CA VAL A 414 -4.68 33.74 -28.55
C VAL A 414 -5.84 32.71 -28.56
N VAL A 415 -5.61 31.47 -28.09
CA VAL A 415 -6.69 30.47 -27.95
C VAL A 415 -7.64 30.83 -26.77
N VAL A 416 -7.23 31.77 -25.91
CA VAL A 416 -8.14 32.68 -25.20
C VAL A 416 -7.88 34.11 -25.72
N PRO A 417 -8.91 34.87 -26.14
CA PRO A 417 -8.72 36.20 -26.72
C PRO A 417 -8.00 37.21 -25.80
N GLU A 418 -7.07 37.98 -26.40
CA GLU A 418 -6.49 39.27 -25.94
C GLU A 418 -5.28 39.32 -24.96
N LYS A 419 -4.66 38.25 -24.42
CA LYS A 419 -3.89 38.28 -23.12
C LYS A 419 -2.31 37.97 -23.08
N ASN A 420 -1.47 38.54 -22.15
CA ASN A 420 0.01 38.30 -21.85
C ASN A 420 0.60 38.68 -20.40
N GLY A 421 1.94 38.70 -20.08
CA GLY A 421 2.56 39.11 -18.75
C GLY A 421 3.97 38.54 -18.18
N TYR A 422 4.76 39.26 -17.31
CA TYR A 422 6.29 39.28 -17.18
C TYR A 422 7.11 39.68 -15.87
N ALA A 423 8.41 39.31 -15.77
CA ALA A 423 9.52 39.89 -14.92
C ALA A 423 9.64 39.54 -13.39
N TRP A 424 10.80 39.69 -12.69
CA TRP A 424 11.52 38.53 -12.07
C TRP A 424 11.91 38.41 -10.54
N THR A 425 12.16 37.17 -9.97
CA THR A 425 12.54 36.76 -8.54
C THR A 425 12.93 35.24 -8.24
N ARG A 426 13.83 34.86 -7.26
CA ARG A 426 14.16 33.48 -6.64
C ARG A 426 14.72 33.57 -5.16
N GLY A 427 15.25 32.63 -4.32
CA GLY A 427 15.70 31.17 -4.15
C GLY A 427 16.29 30.97 -2.68
N ASN A 428 17.01 29.98 -2.06
CA ASN A 428 17.37 28.50 -1.98
C ASN A 428 18.30 28.28 -0.67
N SER A 429 18.75 27.17 -0.01
CA SER A 429 18.63 25.65 0.11
C SER A 429 19.26 25.04 1.45
N PHE A 430 19.24 23.70 1.80
CA PHE A 430 19.04 23.16 3.22
C PHE A 430 20.00 22.05 3.94
N PRO A 431 19.65 20.82 4.50
CA PRO A 431 20.09 20.27 5.87
C PRO A 431 20.71 18.80 6.05
N ASN A 432 20.88 18.22 7.29
CA ASN A 432 21.55 16.91 7.73
C ASN A 432 21.22 16.46 9.24
N THR A 433 21.50 15.32 9.98
CA THR A 433 21.80 13.82 9.92
C THR A 433 21.89 13.12 11.37
N GLY A 434 21.95 11.75 11.57
CA GLY A 434 22.25 11.01 12.87
C GLY A 434 21.75 9.51 13.14
N VAL A 435 22.40 8.66 14.01
CA VAL A 435 22.09 7.20 14.38
C VAL A 435 22.69 6.76 15.79
N VAL A 436 22.69 5.57 16.50
CA VAL A 436 22.44 4.05 16.51
C VAL A 436 22.36 3.54 18.05
N PRO A 437 22.53 2.27 18.61
CA PRO A 437 22.22 0.79 18.36
C PRO A 437 21.57 -0.02 19.59
N LEU A 438 21.47 -1.39 19.63
CA LEU A 438 20.95 -2.24 20.81
C LEU A 438 21.26 -3.81 20.86
N MET A 439 20.88 -4.56 21.95
CA MET A 439 21.12 -6.01 22.38
C MET A 439 19.90 -6.68 23.18
N ALA A 440 19.76 -7.88 23.84
CA ALA A 440 20.58 -9.00 24.46
C ALA A 440 19.82 -10.39 24.71
N GLU A 441 20.29 -11.39 25.51
CA GLU A 441 19.82 -12.84 25.61
C GLU A 441 19.48 -13.43 27.04
N THR A 442 18.65 -14.51 27.19
CA THR A 442 18.34 -15.40 28.38
C THR A 442 17.18 -16.44 28.13
N PRO A 443 16.75 -17.34 29.06
CA PRO A 443 15.46 -18.08 28.98
C PRO A 443 14.20 -17.19 29.03
N PHE A 444 13.04 -17.66 28.56
CA PHE A 444 11.86 -16.80 28.33
C PHE A 444 10.62 -17.06 29.20
N LYS A 445 9.93 -15.96 29.52
CA LYS A 445 8.48 -15.85 29.74
C LYS A 445 8.02 -14.54 29.10
N ILE A 446 6.76 -14.46 28.67
CA ILE A 446 6.17 -13.17 28.31
C ILE A 446 6.06 -12.35 29.61
N ALA A 447 6.74 -11.21 29.65
CA ALA A 447 6.76 -10.30 30.80
C ALA A 447 6.83 -8.86 30.28
N ILE A 448 5.73 -8.37 29.71
CA ILE A 448 5.63 -7.01 29.17
C ILE A 448 5.69 -6.02 30.33
N SER A 449 6.39 -4.89 30.17
CA SER A 449 6.54 -3.92 31.27
C SER A 449 5.26 -3.11 31.50
N ASP A 450 5.00 -2.67 32.74
CA ASP A 450 3.83 -1.82 33.03
C ASP A 450 3.93 -0.46 32.32
N GLU A 451 5.14 0.00 31.97
CA GLU A 451 5.37 1.16 31.12
C GLU A 451 4.99 0.92 29.65
N GLN A 452 5.15 -0.31 29.13
CA GLN A 452 4.66 -0.67 27.79
C GLN A 452 3.12 -0.70 27.75
N ILE A 453 2.48 -1.27 28.78
CA ILE A 453 1.01 -1.32 28.89
C ILE A 453 0.42 0.08 29.13
N SER A 454 1.04 0.88 30.00
CA SER A 454 0.67 2.28 30.24
C SER A 454 0.80 3.13 28.96
N ARG A 455 1.87 2.93 28.17
CA ARG A 455 2.08 3.63 26.89
C ARG A 455 1.05 3.22 25.82
N LEU A 456 0.66 1.94 25.78
CA LEU A 456 -0.45 1.47 24.94
C LEU A 456 -1.75 2.18 25.31
N ARG A 457 -2.13 2.16 26.60
CA ARG A 457 -3.33 2.86 27.10
C ARG A 457 -3.30 4.36 26.81
N GLN A 458 -2.15 5.03 26.99
CA GLN A 458 -1.98 6.44 26.65
C GLN A 458 -2.21 6.71 25.16
N LYS A 459 -1.65 5.88 24.26
CA LYS A 459 -1.86 6.03 22.82
C LYS A 459 -3.30 5.76 22.40
N LEU A 460 -3.97 4.77 23.00
CA LEU A 460 -5.40 4.49 22.77
C LEU A 460 -6.29 5.66 23.24
N ALA A 461 -6.03 6.22 24.43
CA ALA A 461 -6.74 7.40 24.94
C ALA A 461 -6.51 8.68 24.12
N MET A 462 -5.46 8.72 23.31
CA MET A 462 -5.14 9.79 22.36
C MET A 462 -5.53 9.45 20.90
N ALA A 463 -6.32 8.40 20.68
CA ALA A 463 -6.67 7.92 19.34
C ALA A 463 -7.41 8.96 18.50
N VAL A 464 -6.85 9.28 17.32
CA VAL A 464 -7.52 10.07 16.28
C VAL A 464 -7.92 9.14 15.15
N PHE A 465 -9.24 9.01 14.94
CA PHE A 465 -9.81 8.15 13.92
C PHE A 465 -10.09 8.95 12.64
N PRO A 466 -9.98 8.33 11.45
CA PRO A 466 -10.50 8.92 10.21
C PRO A 466 -12.04 9.03 10.25
N ASP A 467 -12.59 9.80 9.32
CA ASP A 467 -14.00 9.67 8.94
C ASP A 467 -14.23 8.39 8.12
N GLU A 468 -15.47 8.11 7.75
CA GLU A 468 -15.86 6.97 6.92
C GLU A 468 -16.99 7.41 5.97
N LEU A 469 -17.17 6.70 4.85
CA LEU A 469 -18.30 6.97 3.94
C LEU A 469 -19.60 6.38 4.50
N ASP A 470 -20.71 7.07 4.23
CA ASP A 470 -22.07 6.54 4.38
C ASP A 470 -22.16 5.18 3.67
N ASP A 471 -22.71 4.18 4.37
CA ASP A 471 -22.83 2.79 3.93
C ASP A 471 -21.50 2.11 3.51
N ALA A 472 -20.32 2.59 3.97
CA ALA A 472 -19.01 2.03 3.66
C ALA A 472 -18.96 0.50 3.81
N GLY A 473 -19.17 0.01 5.04
CA GLY A 473 -18.96 -1.39 5.39
C GLY A 473 -17.56 -1.87 4.99
N TRP A 474 -17.45 -3.14 4.63
CA TRP A 474 -16.18 -3.79 4.26
C TRP A 474 -15.67 -3.46 2.85
N ASP A 475 -16.26 -2.49 2.14
CA ASP A 475 -15.82 -2.16 0.77
C ASP A 475 -14.41 -1.54 0.72
N TYR A 476 -14.01 -0.77 1.75
CA TYR A 476 -12.83 0.13 1.75
C TYR A 476 -11.77 -0.22 2.81
N GLY A 477 -12.06 -1.16 3.71
CA GLY A 477 -11.19 -1.55 4.83
C GLY A 477 -11.97 -2.12 6.00
N ALA A 478 -11.31 -2.20 7.15
CA ALA A 478 -11.98 -2.46 8.43
C ALA A 478 -12.97 -1.31 8.77
N PRO A 479 -14.25 -1.59 9.10
CA PRO A 479 -15.24 -0.55 9.40
C PRO A 479 -14.91 0.27 10.65
N LEU A 480 -15.18 1.58 10.59
CA LEU A 480 -14.92 2.52 11.68
C LEU A 480 -15.69 2.16 12.96
N VAL A 481 -16.89 1.57 12.82
CA VAL A 481 -17.69 1.09 13.95
C VAL A 481 -16.99 -0.05 14.70
N ASP A 482 -16.36 -1.00 13.99
CA ASP A 482 -15.65 -2.12 14.60
C ASP A 482 -14.32 -1.68 15.21
N ILE A 483 -13.56 -0.82 14.53
CA ILE A 483 -12.30 -0.29 15.06
C ILE A 483 -12.54 0.58 16.30
N ARG A 484 -13.61 1.39 16.35
CA ARG A 484 -13.98 2.13 17.57
C ARG A 484 -14.40 1.21 18.71
N ARG A 485 -15.20 0.18 18.43
CA ARG A 485 -15.62 -0.85 19.40
C ARG A 485 -14.42 -1.58 20.00
N LEU A 486 -13.50 -2.03 19.16
CA LEU A 486 -12.27 -2.73 19.57
C LEU A 486 -11.31 -1.81 20.33
N VAL A 487 -11.12 -0.54 19.93
CA VAL A 487 -10.29 0.42 20.70
C VAL A 487 -10.89 0.71 22.08
N ALA A 488 -12.21 0.92 22.18
CA ALA A 488 -12.87 1.12 23.47
C ALA A 488 -12.72 -0.11 24.38
N ARG A 489 -12.88 -1.33 23.83
CA ARG A 489 -12.59 -2.58 24.55
C ARG A 489 -11.12 -2.63 24.99
N TRP A 490 -10.18 -2.28 24.13
CA TRP A 490 -8.74 -2.38 24.40
C TRP A 490 -8.24 -1.40 25.46
N GLN A 491 -8.81 -0.19 25.49
CA GLN A 491 -8.47 0.85 26.45
C GLN A 491 -8.96 0.51 27.87
N ASP A 492 -10.27 0.22 28.00
CA ASP A 492 -10.97 0.25 29.28
C ASP A 492 -11.43 -1.14 29.79
N GLY A 493 -11.44 -2.17 28.94
CA GLY A 493 -12.02 -3.48 29.27
C GLY A 493 -11.10 -4.70 29.10
N TYR A 494 -10.06 -4.60 28.26
CA TYR A 494 -9.11 -5.67 27.98
C TYR A 494 -8.00 -5.72 29.04
N ASP A 495 -7.70 -6.91 29.55
CA ASP A 495 -6.60 -7.14 30.49
C ASP A 495 -5.51 -8.01 29.88
N TRP A 496 -4.42 -7.38 29.43
CA TRP A 496 -3.24 -8.08 28.95
C TRP A 496 -2.65 -9.03 30.01
N ARG A 497 -2.70 -8.71 31.32
CA ARG A 497 -2.07 -9.55 32.36
C ARG A 497 -2.74 -10.92 32.48
N LYS A 498 -4.07 -10.98 32.41
CA LYS A 498 -4.84 -12.23 32.26
C LYS A 498 -4.38 -13.05 31.05
N HIS A 499 -4.27 -12.43 29.87
CA HIS A 499 -3.91 -13.15 28.63
C HIS A 499 -2.42 -13.54 28.57
N GLU A 500 -1.53 -12.72 29.11
CA GLU A 500 -0.11 -13.00 29.29
C GLU A 500 0.12 -14.17 30.26
N ALA A 501 -0.58 -14.20 31.39
CA ALA A 501 -0.56 -15.34 32.32
C ALA A 501 -1.05 -16.62 31.64
N GLN A 502 -2.18 -16.55 30.92
CA GLN A 502 -2.75 -17.67 30.17
C GLN A 502 -1.78 -18.22 29.11
N LEU A 503 -1.11 -17.34 28.34
CA LEU A 503 -0.10 -17.74 27.36
C LEU A 503 1.13 -18.40 28.01
N ASN A 504 1.59 -17.87 29.15
CA ASN A 504 2.71 -18.42 29.91
C ASN A 504 2.39 -19.76 30.61
N GLU A 505 1.12 -20.05 30.89
CA GLU A 505 0.67 -21.31 31.48
C GLU A 505 0.41 -22.39 30.40
N GLU A 506 -0.31 -22.04 29.33
CA GLU A 506 -0.71 -23.00 28.29
C GLU A 506 0.46 -23.38 27.36
N LEU A 507 1.40 -22.47 27.09
CA LEU A 507 2.47 -22.65 26.10
C LEU A 507 3.86 -22.70 26.75
N PRO A 508 4.61 -23.83 26.64
CA PRO A 508 5.99 -23.91 27.13
C PRO A 508 6.94 -23.14 26.20
N GLN A 509 7.17 -21.87 26.56
CA GLN A 509 7.96 -20.91 25.81
C GLN A 509 9.44 -20.97 26.18
N PHE A 510 10.29 -20.79 25.17
CA PHE A 510 11.74 -20.78 25.28
C PHE A 510 12.33 -19.79 24.28
N THR A 511 13.59 -19.41 24.52
CA THR A 511 14.42 -18.59 23.64
C THR A 511 15.77 -19.25 23.46
N ARG A 512 16.36 -19.14 22.28
CA ARG A 512 17.69 -19.67 22.00
C ARG A 512 18.39 -18.95 20.84
N ASP A 513 19.61 -18.52 21.10
CA ASP A 513 20.66 -18.28 20.12
C ASP A 513 20.73 -19.35 19.00
N ILE A 514 20.44 -18.95 17.76
CA ILE A 514 20.71 -19.71 16.54
C ILE A 514 21.68 -18.91 15.66
N GLU A 515 22.83 -19.49 15.33
CA GLU A 515 23.76 -18.94 14.34
C GLU A 515 23.19 -19.15 12.93
N VAL A 516 23.03 -18.09 12.14
CA VAL A 516 22.50 -18.12 10.77
C VAL A 516 23.54 -17.65 9.77
N ASP A 517 23.73 -18.40 8.68
CA ASP A 517 24.87 -18.23 7.77
C ASP A 517 24.79 -16.87 7.05
N GLY A 518 25.80 -16.02 7.27
CA GLY A 518 25.88 -14.63 6.78
C GLY A 518 25.26 -13.57 7.70
N PHE A 519 24.30 -13.96 8.54
CA PHE A 519 23.57 -13.06 9.46
C PHE A 519 24.14 -13.07 10.87
N GLY A 520 24.79 -14.17 11.27
CA GLY A 520 25.28 -14.40 12.62
C GLY A 520 24.16 -14.85 13.55
N LYS A 521 24.34 -14.60 14.83
CA LYS A 521 23.44 -15.04 15.91
C LYS A 521 22.13 -14.25 15.92
N LEU A 522 21.01 -14.97 16.04
CA LEU A 522 19.69 -14.41 16.34
C LEU A 522 19.08 -15.19 17.51
N ASN A 523 18.49 -14.48 18.47
CA ASN A 523 17.69 -15.14 19.50
C ASN A 523 16.30 -15.50 18.98
N ILE A 524 16.01 -16.80 18.91
CA ILE A 524 14.75 -17.34 18.37
C ILE A 524 13.84 -17.77 19.52
N HIS A 525 12.65 -17.20 19.60
CA HIS A 525 11.57 -17.63 20.49
C HIS A 525 10.85 -18.84 19.89
N TYR A 526 10.57 -19.86 20.70
CA TYR A 526 9.87 -21.06 20.28
C TYR A 526 9.04 -21.71 21.40
N ILE A 527 7.96 -22.38 20.98
CA ILE A 527 7.19 -23.30 21.81
C ILE A 527 7.74 -24.70 21.60
N HIS A 528 8.00 -25.45 22.69
CA HIS A 528 8.38 -26.86 22.60
C HIS A 528 7.59 -27.71 23.60
N LYS A 529 6.63 -28.49 23.10
CA LYS A 529 5.86 -29.44 23.91
C LYS A 529 6.04 -30.85 23.36
N LYS A 530 6.64 -31.72 24.16
CA LYS A 530 6.72 -33.16 23.87
C LYS A 530 5.39 -33.81 24.23
N SER A 531 4.82 -34.62 23.34
CA SER A 531 3.84 -35.65 23.71
C SER A 531 4.45 -36.64 24.72
N GLU A 532 3.60 -37.21 25.57
CA GLU A 532 3.91 -38.27 26.53
C GLU A 532 4.23 -39.60 25.85
N VAL A 533 3.81 -39.79 24.60
CA VAL A 533 4.14 -40.97 23.79
C VAL A 533 5.61 -40.91 23.36
N VAL A 534 6.39 -41.88 23.81
CA VAL A 534 7.85 -41.95 23.59
C VAL A 534 8.23 -41.95 22.11
N ASN A 535 7.40 -42.53 21.23
CA ASN A 535 7.63 -42.63 19.79
C ASN A 535 6.82 -41.61 18.97
N ALA A 536 6.36 -40.53 19.60
CA ALA A 536 5.65 -39.44 18.93
C ALA A 536 6.49 -38.81 17.80
N ILE A 537 5.82 -38.42 16.72
CA ILE A 537 6.46 -37.92 15.50
C ILE A 537 6.96 -36.48 15.73
N PRO A 538 8.26 -36.15 15.53
CA PRO A 538 8.72 -34.78 15.62
C PRO A 538 8.11 -33.92 14.50
N LEU A 539 7.35 -32.89 14.88
CA LEU A 539 6.65 -31.99 13.97
C LEU A 539 7.11 -30.55 14.21
N LEU A 540 7.64 -29.92 13.16
CA LEU A 540 7.88 -28.48 13.10
C LEU A 540 6.68 -27.80 12.42
N PHE A 541 5.89 -27.07 13.20
CA PHE A 541 4.82 -26.19 12.71
C PHE A 541 5.38 -24.79 12.44
N VAL A 542 5.02 -24.19 11.31
CA VAL A 542 5.51 -22.88 10.87
C VAL A 542 4.32 -21.97 10.53
N HIS A 543 4.23 -20.83 11.21
CA HIS A 543 3.11 -19.88 11.13
C HIS A 543 3.23 -18.92 9.93
N GLY A 544 2.18 -18.13 9.71
CA GLY A 544 2.07 -17.12 8.66
C GLY A 544 2.22 -15.67 9.11
N TRP A 545 1.78 -14.74 8.26
CA TRP A 545 1.45 -13.35 8.54
C TRP A 545 -0.02 -13.10 8.13
N PRO A 546 -0.85 -12.39 8.92
CA PRO A 546 -0.52 -11.73 10.18
C PRO A 546 -0.58 -12.70 11.37
N GLY A 547 -0.24 -13.98 11.17
CA GLY A 547 -0.13 -14.99 12.22
C GLY A 547 1.12 -14.89 13.09
N SER A 548 1.17 -15.75 14.09
CA SER A 548 2.32 -15.87 15.00
C SER A 548 2.36 -17.27 15.61
N PHE A 549 3.29 -17.53 16.53
CA PHE A 549 3.28 -18.76 17.34
C PHE A 549 1.92 -19.04 18.01
N TYR A 550 1.08 -18.01 18.24
CA TYR A 550 -0.27 -18.14 18.79
C TYR A 550 -1.19 -19.06 17.97
N GLU A 551 -0.95 -19.20 16.66
CA GLU A 551 -1.70 -20.11 15.80
C GLU A 551 -1.67 -21.58 16.28
N ILE A 552 -0.59 -22.02 16.94
CA ILE A 552 -0.50 -23.39 17.46
C ILE A 552 -1.52 -23.67 18.56
N ARG A 553 -1.98 -22.64 19.29
CA ARG A 553 -2.64 -22.77 20.60
C ARG A 553 -3.82 -23.74 20.60
N LYS A 554 -4.72 -23.62 19.61
CA LYS A 554 -5.95 -24.44 19.52
C LYS A 554 -5.68 -25.86 19.00
N ILE A 555 -4.64 -26.05 18.16
CA ILE A 555 -4.31 -27.34 17.54
C ILE A 555 -3.30 -28.17 18.36
N LEU A 556 -2.46 -27.53 19.18
CA LEU A 556 -1.45 -28.14 20.05
C LEU A 556 -1.98 -29.31 20.90
N PRO A 557 -3.04 -29.16 21.73
CA PRO A 557 -3.54 -30.26 22.55
C PRO A 557 -4.08 -31.44 21.72
N LEU A 558 -4.54 -31.17 20.48
CA LEU A 558 -5.00 -32.22 19.57
C LEU A 558 -3.83 -33.04 19.04
N LEU A 559 -2.72 -32.40 18.65
CA LEU A 559 -1.54 -33.07 18.09
C LEU A 559 -0.73 -33.87 19.14
N LEU A 560 -0.73 -33.42 20.40
CA LEU A 560 -0.03 -34.12 21.48
C LEU A 560 -0.69 -35.43 21.89
N LYS A 561 -2.01 -35.55 21.73
CA LYS A 561 -2.80 -36.71 22.17
C LYS A 561 -2.65 -37.88 21.19
N GLY A 562 -2.14 -39.01 21.68
CA GLY A 562 -2.10 -40.28 20.95
C GLY A 562 -3.18 -41.27 21.41
N SER A 563 -3.38 -42.33 20.65
CA SER A 563 -4.11 -43.54 21.08
C SER A 563 -3.58 -44.78 20.36
N SER A 564 -4.19 -45.94 20.56
CA SER A 564 -3.96 -47.15 19.75
C SER A 564 -4.31 -46.97 18.26
N GLU A 565 -5.13 -45.97 17.94
CA GLU A 565 -5.67 -45.71 16.60
C GLU A 565 -5.02 -44.48 15.95
N GLN A 566 -4.79 -43.42 16.71
CA GLN A 566 -4.32 -42.12 16.21
C GLN A 566 -2.88 -41.82 16.65
N PRO A 567 -2.00 -41.36 15.74
CA PRO A 567 -0.65 -40.97 16.10
C PRO A 567 -0.65 -39.66 16.90
N SER A 568 0.46 -39.45 17.61
CA SER A 568 0.80 -38.24 18.35
C SER A 568 2.10 -37.62 17.84
N PHE A 569 2.29 -36.33 18.13
CA PHE A 569 3.42 -35.54 17.68
C PHE A 569 4.17 -34.91 18.87
N HIS A 570 5.50 -34.87 18.82
CA HIS A 570 6.25 -33.89 19.60
C HIS A 570 6.25 -32.59 18.80
N VAL A 571 5.69 -31.51 19.35
CA VAL A 571 5.44 -30.28 18.59
C VAL A 571 6.47 -29.22 18.95
N VAL A 572 7.08 -28.65 17.91
CA VAL A 572 7.87 -27.42 17.95
C VAL A 572 7.22 -26.41 17.02
N THR A 573 7.06 -25.17 17.47
CA THR A 573 6.84 -24.01 16.58
C THR A 573 7.75 -22.89 17.02
N PHE A 574 8.33 -22.16 16.08
CA PHE A 574 9.13 -20.98 16.36
C PHE A 574 8.39 -19.73 15.89
N SER A 575 8.57 -18.63 16.62
CA SER A 575 8.26 -17.33 16.03
C SER A 575 9.30 -17.08 14.96
N LEU A 576 8.87 -16.82 13.72
CA LEU A 576 9.78 -16.47 12.62
C LEU A 576 10.70 -15.31 13.05
N PRO A 577 11.95 -15.21 12.57
CA PRO A 577 12.77 -14.00 12.75
C PRO A 577 12.00 -12.71 12.45
N GLY A 578 11.99 -11.78 13.41
CA GLY A 578 11.17 -10.55 13.44
C GLY A 578 9.70 -10.73 13.87
N PHE A 579 9.23 -11.97 13.96
CA PHE A 579 7.95 -12.46 14.49
C PHE A 579 7.91 -12.48 16.03
N GLY A 580 6.86 -11.96 16.68
CA GLY A 580 6.57 -12.21 18.10
C GLY A 580 7.74 -11.88 19.02
N PHE A 581 8.27 -12.86 19.75
CA PHE A 581 9.39 -12.66 20.68
C PHE A 581 10.77 -13.09 20.14
N SER A 582 10.87 -13.45 18.86
CA SER A 582 12.15 -13.65 18.17
C SER A 582 12.79 -12.33 17.78
N GLU A 583 14.11 -12.30 17.68
CA GLU A 583 14.83 -11.17 17.09
C GLU A 583 14.62 -11.06 15.58
N ALA A 584 14.70 -9.83 15.08
CA ALA A 584 14.79 -9.56 13.65
C ALA A 584 16.25 -9.62 13.17
N PRO A 585 16.49 -10.08 11.93
CA PRO A 585 17.76 -9.82 11.26
C PRO A 585 18.01 -8.32 11.17
N LYS A 586 19.25 -7.90 11.46
CA LYS A 586 19.70 -6.50 11.31
C LYS A 586 20.26 -6.19 9.92
N LYS A 587 20.57 -7.20 9.09
CA LYS A 587 21.12 -7.03 7.74
C LYS A 587 20.09 -7.35 6.65
N LYS A 588 20.27 -6.73 5.48
CA LYS A 588 19.52 -7.02 4.24
C LYS A 588 19.70 -8.47 3.75
N GLY A 589 18.74 -8.99 3.01
CA GLY A 589 18.84 -10.25 2.26
C GLY A 589 18.46 -11.53 3.04
N PHE A 590 17.66 -11.42 4.11
CA PHE A 590 17.23 -12.59 4.88
C PHE A 590 16.06 -13.31 4.17
N GLU A 591 16.37 -14.31 3.36
CA GLU A 591 15.42 -15.00 2.48
C GLU A 591 14.81 -16.27 3.09
N LEU A 592 13.91 -16.93 2.33
CA LEU A 592 13.33 -18.25 2.66
C LEU A 592 14.38 -19.31 3.00
N ALA A 593 15.60 -19.20 2.46
CA ALA A 593 16.70 -20.10 2.80
C ALA A 593 17.07 -19.98 4.28
N GLN A 594 17.26 -18.76 4.79
CA GLN A 594 17.59 -18.49 6.18
C GLN A 594 16.41 -18.78 7.14
N PHE A 595 15.17 -18.53 6.73
CA PHE A 595 14.00 -18.96 7.51
C PHE A 595 13.93 -20.50 7.66
N ALA A 596 14.22 -21.24 6.60
CA ALA A 596 14.32 -22.70 6.65
C ALA A 596 15.54 -23.16 7.47
N GLU A 597 16.67 -22.49 7.33
CA GLU A 597 17.91 -22.76 8.06
C GLU A 597 17.71 -22.60 9.58
N VAL A 598 17.04 -21.53 10.04
CA VAL A 598 16.65 -21.32 11.44
C VAL A 598 15.79 -22.48 11.93
N GLY A 599 14.72 -22.83 11.20
CA GLY A 599 13.83 -23.93 11.58
C GLY A 599 14.55 -25.27 11.69
N ASN A 600 15.46 -25.57 10.74
CA ASN A 600 16.25 -26.79 10.78
C ASN A 600 17.29 -26.78 11.92
N LYS A 601 18.08 -25.72 12.05
CA LYS A 601 19.08 -25.59 13.12
C LYS A 601 18.43 -25.66 14.51
N LEU A 602 17.23 -25.09 14.69
CA LEU A 602 16.44 -25.25 15.92
C LEU A 602 16.03 -26.71 16.18
N MET A 603 15.47 -27.41 15.18
CA MET A 603 15.08 -28.82 15.34
C MET A 603 16.27 -29.72 15.71
N LEU A 604 17.41 -29.55 15.04
CA LEU A 604 18.66 -30.24 15.37
C LEU A 604 19.13 -29.90 16.80
N ALA A 605 19.08 -28.62 17.18
CA ALA A 605 19.48 -28.14 18.51
C ALA A 605 18.56 -28.62 19.65
N LEU A 606 17.35 -29.09 19.34
CA LEU A 606 16.41 -29.77 20.25
C LEU A 606 16.53 -31.31 20.21
N GLY A 607 17.43 -31.86 19.39
CA GLY A 607 17.70 -33.30 19.24
C GLY A 607 16.85 -34.02 18.18
N TYR A 608 16.07 -33.29 17.37
CA TYR A 608 15.25 -33.87 16.30
C TYR A 608 16.02 -33.91 14.98
N ASN A 609 16.89 -34.90 14.83
CA ASN A 609 17.69 -35.13 13.62
C ASN A 609 16.86 -35.49 12.39
N GLU A 610 15.65 -36.04 12.59
CA GLU A 610 14.67 -36.35 11.55
C GLU A 610 13.27 -35.91 12.03
N TYR A 611 12.53 -35.21 11.19
CA TYR A 611 11.24 -34.61 11.52
C TYR A 611 10.32 -34.43 10.30
N VAL A 612 9.05 -34.14 10.54
CA VAL A 612 8.08 -33.69 9.53
C VAL A 612 7.71 -32.22 9.75
N THR A 613 7.14 -31.59 8.73
CA THR A 613 6.82 -30.15 8.75
C THR A 613 5.37 -29.87 8.39
N GLN A 614 4.78 -28.82 8.97
CA GLN A 614 3.49 -28.28 8.53
C GLN A 614 3.51 -26.74 8.53
N GLY A 615 2.87 -26.11 7.55
CA GLY A 615 2.60 -24.67 7.58
C GLY A 615 1.66 -24.19 6.47
N GLY A 616 0.90 -23.13 6.76
CA GLY A 616 0.20 -22.30 5.77
C GLY A 616 0.95 -20.98 5.53
N ASP A 617 0.48 -20.13 4.62
CA ASP A 617 1.06 -18.80 4.35
C ASP A 617 2.61 -18.80 4.17
N TRP A 618 3.38 -17.96 4.89
CA TRP A 618 4.84 -18.02 4.87
C TRP A 618 5.38 -19.38 5.29
N GLY A 619 4.70 -20.06 6.22
CA GLY A 619 4.93 -21.46 6.56
C GLY A 619 4.84 -22.42 5.36
N PHE A 620 3.99 -22.20 4.37
CA PHE A 620 4.01 -23.00 3.12
C PHE A 620 5.33 -22.80 2.36
N PHE A 621 5.78 -21.55 2.19
CA PHE A 621 7.02 -21.26 1.49
C PHE A 621 8.26 -21.77 2.25
N ILE A 622 8.26 -21.64 3.59
CA ILE A 622 9.37 -22.05 4.46
C ILE A 622 9.43 -23.57 4.61
N THR A 623 8.30 -24.27 4.82
CA THR A 623 8.29 -25.75 4.89
C THR A 623 8.60 -26.40 3.55
N ARG A 624 8.16 -25.81 2.43
CA ARG A 624 8.63 -26.19 1.10
C ARG A 624 10.14 -26.00 0.94
N LYS A 625 10.71 -24.91 1.47
CA LYS A 625 12.16 -24.65 1.39
C LYS A 625 12.96 -25.59 2.28
N LEU A 626 12.47 -25.91 3.48
CA LEU A 626 12.98 -26.99 4.34
C LEU A 626 13.02 -28.33 3.59
N ALA A 627 11.93 -28.69 2.91
CA ALA A 627 11.81 -29.91 2.10
C ALA A 627 12.71 -29.92 0.84
N GLN A 628 13.20 -28.76 0.38
CA GLN A 628 14.17 -28.62 -0.72
C GLN A 628 15.63 -28.68 -0.25
N LEU A 629 15.95 -28.07 0.88
CA LEU A 629 17.33 -27.97 1.40
C LEU A 629 17.73 -29.16 2.27
N TYR A 630 16.79 -29.71 3.03
CA TYR A 630 17.05 -30.73 4.06
C TYR A 630 16.20 -32.00 3.88
N GLY A 631 15.59 -32.20 2.71
CA GLY A 631 14.89 -33.43 2.34
C GLY A 631 15.77 -34.33 1.46
N PRO A 632 15.92 -35.64 1.73
CA PRO A 632 15.30 -36.43 2.80
C PRO A 632 16.17 -36.57 4.07
N SER A 633 17.22 -35.76 4.24
CA SER A 633 18.21 -35.93 5.32
C SER A 633 17.68 -35.63 6.73
N HIS A 634 16.85 -34.59 6.86
CA HIS A 634 16.22 -34.18 8.13
C HIS A 634 14.71 -34.03 7.99
N SER A 635 14.26 -33.26 6.99
CA SER A 635 12.83 -33.13 6.67
C SER A 635 12.39 -34.38 5.89
N LYS A 636 11.56 -35.21 6.53
CA LYS A 636 11.14 -36.52 6.01
C LYS A 636 9.84 -36.45 5.21
N ALA A 637 8.96 -35.50 5.56
CA ALA A 637 7.73 -35.18 4.85
C ALA A 637 7.26 -33.76 5.18
N TRP A 638 6.37 -33.20 4.36
CA TRP A 638 5.79 -31.87 4.58
C TRP A 638 4.30 -31.80 4.24
N HIS A 639 3.58 -30.93 4.95
CA HIS A 639 2.13 -30.75 4.81
C HIS A 639 1.77 -29.25 4.74
N THR A 640 0.77 -28.87 3.93
CA THR A 640 0.31 -27.48 3.83
C THR A 640 -1.21 -27.35 3.77
N ASN A 641 -1.74 -26.31 4.41
CA ASN A 641 -3.13 -25.84 4.23
C ASN A 641 -3.26 -24.68 3.22
N LEU A 642 -2.15 -24.12 2.74
CA LEU A 642 -2.09 -23.18 1.61
C LEU A 642 -1.38 -23.86 0.40
N PRO A 643 -2.08 -24.73 -0.35
CA PRO A 643 -1.51 -25.41 -1.51
C PRO A 643 -1.55 -24.50 -2.76
N LEU A 644 -0.41 -23.89 -3.13
CA LEU A 644 -0.30 -22.98 -4.27
C LEU A 644 0.31 -23.60 -5.53
N ALA A 645 -0.31 -23.32 -6.68
CA ALA A 645 0.23 -23.60 -8.02
C ALA A 645 -0.07 -22.44 -8.98
N PRO A 646 0.87 -22.10 -9.90
CA PRO A 646 0.62 -21.11 -10.94
C PRO A 646 -0.39 -21.63 -11.97
N ALA A 647 -1.04 -20.70 -12.66
CA ALA A 647 -1.87 -21.01 -13.82
C ALA A 647 -1.07 -21.81 -14.89
N PRO A 648 -1.69 -22.78 -15.59
CA PRO A 648 -1.03 -23.58 -16.60
C PRO A 648 -0.43 -22.71 -17.71
N HIS A 649 0.84 -22.92 -18.03
CA HIS A 649 1.59 -22.12 -18.99
C HIS A 649 1.95 -22.97 -20.21
N PRO A 650 1.69 -22.51 -21.47
CA PRO A 650 1.83 -23.32 -22.68
C PRO A 650 3.21 -23.98 -22.81
N PHE A 651 4.28 -23.24 -22.51
CA PHE A 651 5.66 -23.74 -22.65
C PHE A 651 6.21 -24.47 -21.40
N ARG A 652 5.50 -24.50 -20.26
CA ARG A 652 5.97 -25.18 -19.03
C ARG A 652 5.15 -26.41 -18.65
N ARG A 653 3.84 -26.41 -18.94
CA ARG A 653 2.93 -27.54 -18.69
C ARG A 653 1.93 -27.66 -19.86
N PRO A 654 2.39 -27.91 -21.11
CA PRO A 654 1.55 -27.86 -22.31
C PRO A 654 0.28 -28.73 -22.20
N LEU A 655 0.38 -29.95 -21.67
CA LEU A 655 -0.77 -30.85 -21.50
C LEU A 655 -1.82 -30.30 -20.50
N LEU A 656 -1.37 -29.66 -19.42
CA LEU A 656 -2.27 -29.04 -18.45
C LEU A 656 -2.85 -27.72 -18.99
N PHE A 657 -2.11 -26.98 -19.81
CA PHE A 657 -2.61 -25.80 -20.50
C PHE A 657 -3.69 -26.17 -21.53
N LEU A 658 -3.46 -27.21 -22.32
CA LEU A 658 -4.48 -27.76 -23.23
C LEU A 658 -5.70 -28.26 -22.44
N SER A 659 -5.49 -28.96 -21.32
CA SER A 659 -6.57 -29.37 -20.42
C SER A 659 -7.37 -28.18 -19.86
N HIS A 660 -6.70 -27.09 -19.49
CA HIS A 660 -7.33 -25.86 -19.00
C HIS A 660 -8.19 -25.18 -20.06
N LEU A 661 -7.79 -25.20 -21.34
CA LEU A 661 -8.57 -24.64 -22.44
C LEU A 661 -9.74 -25.54 -22.86
N LEU A 662 -9.57 -26.87 -22.87
CA LEU A 662 -10.56 -27.80 -23.40
C LEU A 662 -11.61 -28.30 -22.38
N PHE A 663 -11.27 -28.36 -21.09
CA PHE A 663 -12.16 -28.93 -20.06
C PHE A 663 -12.58 -27.88 -19.02
N SER A 664 -13.88 -27.85 -18.73
CA SER A 664 -14.45 -27.01 -17.66
C SER A 664 -13.97 -27.42 -16.27
N TYR A 665 -13.88 -26.43 -15.37
CA TYR A 665 -13.70 -26.60 -13.94
C TYR A 665 -15.01 -26.97 -13.23
N THR A 666 -14.93 -27.62 -12.07
CA THR A 666 -16.11 -27.86 -11.21
C THR A 666 -16.66 -26.55 -10.63
N THR A 667 -17.83 -26.58 -9.99
CA THR A 667 -18.41 -25.41 -9.32
C THR A 667 -17.52 -24.89 -8.19
N GLU A 668 -16.86 -25.79 -7.47
CA GLU A 668 -15.93 -25.50 -6.38
C GLU A 668 -14.62 -24.92 -6.91
N GLU A 669 -14.07 -25.50 -7.98
CA GLU A 669 -12.87 -24.97 -8.64
C GLU A 669 -13.13 -23.59 -9.28
N LYS A 670 -14.34 -23.31 -9.78
CA LYS A 670 -14.75 -21.96 -10.25
C LYS A 670 -14.81 -20.97 -9.09
N LYS A 671 -15.49 -21.31 -8.00
CA LYS A 671 -15.53 -20.48 -6.78
C LYS A 671 -14.12 -20.20 -6.21
N GLY A 672 -13.21 -21.17 -6.30
CA GLY A 672 -11.82 -21.00 -5.89
C GLY A 672 -11.05 -20.01 -6.78
N LEU A 673 -11.23 -20.09 -8.10
CA LEU A 673 -10.70 -19.10 -9.05
C LEU A 673 -11.30 -17.71 -8.83
N GLU A 674 -12.60 -17.61 -8.54
CA GLU A 674 -13.30 -16.37 -8.21
C GLU A 674 -12.78 -15.75 -6.89
N ARG A 675 -12.55 -16.54 -5.84
CA ARG A 675 -11.92 -16.11 -4.57
C ARG A 675 -10.49 -15.61 -4.79
N GLY A 676 -9.69 -16.33 -5.57
CA GLY A 676 -8.33 -15.90 -5.92
C GLY A 676 -8.31 -14.62 -6.77
N GLN A 677 -9.24 -14.48 -7.72
CA GLN A 677 -9.39 -13.25 -8.50
C GLN A 677 -9.81 -12.07 -7.60
N TRP A 678 -10.77 -12.29 -6.68
CA TRP A 678 -11.17 -11.29 -5.68
C TRP A 678 -9.97 -10.85 -4.84
N TYR A 679 -9.15 -11.79 -4.34
CA TYR A 679 -7.97 -11.47 -3.54
C TYR A 679 -7.00 -10.53 -4.28
N PHE A 680 -6.62 -10.87 -5.53
CA PHE A 680 -5.75 -10.03 -6.35
C PHE A 680 -6.38 -8.69 -6.79
N GLN A 681 -7.70 -8.57 -6.78
CA GLN A 681 -8.41 -7.33 -7.16
C GLN A 681 -8.80 -6.44 -5.97
N LYS A 682 -8.87 -6.99 -4.75
CA LYS A 682 -9.45 -6.31 -3.58
C LYS A 682 -8.71 -6.48 -2.26
N SER A 683 -7.88 -7.49 -2.05
CA SER A 683 -7.26 -7.76 -0.74
C SER A 683 -5.73 -7.80 -0.75
N SER A 684 -5.08 -7.84 -1.92
CA SER A 684 -3.61 -7.94 -2.05
C SER A 684 -2.83 -6.62 -1.96
N GLY A 685 -3.44 -5.51 -1.53
CA GLY A 685 -2.77 -4.20 -1.40
C GLY A 685 -1.58 -4.25 -0.43
N TYR A 686 -1.85 -4.70 0.81
CA TYR A 686 -0.88 -4.90 1.88
C TYR A 686 0.37 -5.66 1.42
N PHE A 687 0.19 -6.69 0.58
CA PHE A 687 1.28 -7.52 0.06
C PHE A 687 2.22 -6.68 -0.79
N GLN A 688 1.67 -5.81 -1.65
CA GLN A 688 2.48 -4.95 -2.51
C GLN A 688 3.23 -3.91 -1.68
N GLU A 689 2.55 -3.21 -0.76
CA GLU A 689 3.19 -2.19 0.08
C GLU A 689 4.29 -2.77 0.98
N GLN A 690 4.03 -3.91 1.63
CA GLN A 690 5.05 -4.61 2.43
C GLN A 690 6.20 -5.18 1.57
N SER A 691 5.95 -5.47 0.29
CA SER A 691 7.01 -5.88 -0.65
C SER A 691 7.83 -4.69 -1.16
N THR A 692 7.26 -3.49 -1.19
CA THR A 692 7.94 -2.30 -1.71
C THR A 692 8.58 -1.45 -0.62
N GLN A 693 7.80 -0.90 0.31
CA GLN A 693 8.22 0.14 1.27
C GLN A 693 7.90 -0.24 2.74
N PRO A 694 8.35 -1.41 3.24
CA PRO A 694 8.00 -1.90 4.58
C PRO A 694 8.46 -0.97 5.72
N GLN A 695 9.55 -0.22 5.56
CA GLN A 695 10.02 0.74 6.56
C GLN A 695 9.07 1.95 6.64
N THR A 696 8.60 2.47 5.50
CA THR A 696 7.63 3.58 5.45
C THR A 696 6.32 3.21 6.15
N LEU A 697 5.72 2.07 5.80
CA LEU A 697 4.54 1.54 6.47
C LEU A 697 4.81 1.27 7.96
N GLY A 698 6.00 0.78 8.27
CA GLY A 698 6.45 0.44 9.63
C GLY A 698 6.35 1.57 10.64
N TYR A 699 6.53 2.85 10.25
CA TYR A 699 6.36 3.99 11.16
C TYR A 699 4.92 4.09 11.69
N GLY A 700 3.92 3.98 10.81
CA GLY A 700 2.51 4.04 11.21
C GLY A 700 2.11 2.87 12.10
N LEU A 701 2.58 1.65 11.80
CA LEU A 701 2.25 0.44 12.56
C LEU A 701 3.01 0.32 13.89
N ALA A 702 4.18 0.96 14.03
CA ALA A 702 4.90 1.04 15.30
C ALA A 702 4.40 2.16 16.21
N ASP A 703 3.95 3.28 15.63
CA ASP A 703 3.51 4.44 16.40
C ASP A 703 2.02 4.43 16.78
N SER A 704 1.15 3.87 15.93
CA SER A 704 -0.30 3.80 16.20
C SER A 704 -0.75 2.36 16.49
N PRO A 705 -1.24 2.07 17.71
CA PRO A 705 -1.90 0.79 17.99
C PRO A 705 -3.22 0.66 17.23
N VAL A 706 -3.89 1.78 16.91
CA VAL A 706 -5.14 1.81 16.12
C VAL A 706 -4.87 1.49 14.65
N GLY A 707 -3.77 2.01 14.10
CA GLY A 707 -3.28 1.66 12.76
C GLY A 707 -2.91 0.18 12.66
N LEU A 708 -2.17 -0.35 13.64
CA LEU A 708 -1.83 -1.78 13.71
C LEU A 708 -3.07 -2.68 13.84
N LEU A 709 -4.03 -2.30 14.70
CA LEU A 709 -5.31 -2.98 14.86
C LEU A 709 -6.07 -3.01 13.53
N GLY A 710 -6.26 -1.87 12.86
CA GLY A 710 -6.93 -1.81 11.56
C GLY A 710 -6.25 -2.69 10.50
N TRP A 711 -4.93 -2.58 10.39
CA TRP A 711 -4.10 -3.28 9.38
C TRP A 711 -4.22 -4.81 9.46
N ILE A 712 -4.31 -5.36 10.68
CA ILE A 712 -4.39 -6.81 10.91
C ILE A 712 -5.84 -7.29 11.02
N TYR A 713 -6.72 -6.58 11.74
CA TYR A 713 -8.11 -6.99 11.97
C TYR A 713 -8.89 -7.20 10.67
N GLU A 714 -8.64 -6.36 9.65
CA GLU A 714 -9.24 -6.58 8.33
C GLU A 714 -8.96 -7.98 7.80
N LYS A 715 -7.70 -8.43 7.88
CA LYS A 715 -7.26 -9.72 7.35
C LYS A 715 -7.80 -10.88 8.20
N LEU A 716 -7.84 -10.71 9.52
CA LEU A 716 -8.48 -11.67 10.45
C LEU A 716 -9.94 -11.93 10.06
N VAL A 717 -10.71 -10.89 9.73
CA VAL A 717 -12.09 -11.07 9.28
C VAL A 717 -12.15 -11.63 7.85
N VAL A 718 -11.61 -10.93 6.85
CA VAL A 718 -11.91 -11.21 5.43
C VAL A 718 -11.23 -12.45 4.84
N TRP A 719 -10.27 -13.06 5.56
CA TRP A 719 -9.60 -14.31 5.16
C TRP A 719 -10.18 -15.57 5.84
N THR A 720 -11.04 -15.43 6.84
CA THR A 720 -11.72 -16.57 7.51
C THR A 720 -13.01 -16.99 6.79
N ASP A 721 -13.54 -18.16 7.14
CA ASP A 721 -14.87 -18.61 6.78
C ASP A 721 -15.91 -18.19 7.81
N GLU A 722 -16.15 -16.86 7.88
CA GLU A 722 -17.14 -16.25 8.79
C GLU A 722 -16.89 -16.63 10.27
N TYR A 723 -15.61 -16.70 10.66
CA TYR A 723 -15.21 -17.08 12.01
C TYR A 723 -15.69 -16.05 13.04
N PRO A 724 -16.38 -16.46 14.13
CA PRO A 724 -16.91 -15.55 15.14
C PRO A 724 -15.81 -15.08 16.09
N TRP A 725 -15.02 -14.10 15.63
CA TRP A 725 -13.99 -13.46 16.42
C TRP A 725 -14.55 -12.81 17.69
N ASP A 726 -14.01 -13.21 18.84
CA ASP A 726 -14.19 -12.51 20.12
C ASP A 726 -13.23 -11.32 20.22
N ASP A 727 -13.65 -10.26 20.91
CA ASP A 727 -12.87 -9.02 21.00
C ASP A 727 -11.58 -9.21 21.81
N ASP A 728 -11.60 -9.98 22.91
CA ASP A 728 -10.37 -10.26 23.66
C ASP A 728 -9.46 -11.22 22.87
N GLU A 729 -10.01 -12.11 22.04
CA GLU A 729 -9.22 -12.94 21.11
C GLU A 729 -8.50 -12.09 20.04
N VAL A 730 -9.20 -11.15 19.39
CA VAL A 730 -8.60 -10.19 18.45
C VAL A 730 -7.54 -9.33 19.14
N LEU A 731 -7.88 -8.72 20.29
CA LEU A 731 -6.97 -7.81 20.97
C LEU A 731 -5.74 -8.52 21.56
N THR A 732 -5.84 -9.81 21.91
CA THR A 732 -4.68 -10.65 22.22
C THR A 732 -3.78 -10.85 20.99
N TRP A 733 -4.38 -11.13 19.83
CA TRP A 733 -3.66 -11.30 18.57
C TRP A 733 -2.89 -10.02 18.18
N ILE A 734 -3.52 -8.84 18.30
CA ILE A 734 -2.86 -7.55 18.02
C ILE A 734 -1.82 -7.22 19.10
N SER A 735 -2.08 -7.51 20.37
CA SER A 735 -1.14 -7.23 21.46
C SER A 735 0.16 -8.03 21.34
N ILE A 736 0.13 -9.26 20.79
CA ILE A 736 1.35 -10.03 20.47
C ILE A 736 2.21 -9.34 19.39
N TYR A 737 1.58 -8.63 18.44
CA TYR A 737 2.29 -7.80 17.47
C TYR A 737 2.81 -6.49 18.08
N TRP A 738 1.96 -5.79 18.86
CA TRP A 738 2.31 -4.52 19.49
C TRP A 738 3.47 -4.66 20.50
N PHE A 739 3.47 -5.73 21.30
CA PHE A 739 4.51 -6.05 22.26
C PHE A 739 5.61 -6.99 21.72
N SER A 740 5.69 -7.18 20.40
CA SER A 740 6.72 -8.00 19.77
C SER A 740 8.14 -7.45 20.03
N ARG A 741 9.12 -8.34 20.19
CA ARG A 741 10.50 -8.02 20.60
C ARG A 741 11.21 -7.08 19.62
N ALA A 742 10.96 -7.23 18.32
CA ALA A 742 11.51 -6.40 17.26
C ALA A 742 10.56 -5.27 16.81
N GLY A 743 9.43 -5.09 17.51
CA GLY A 743 8.35 -4.20 17.13
C GLY A 743 7.52 -4.70 15.93
N PRO A 744 6.25 -4.26 15.80
CA PRO A 744 5.30 -4.80 14.82
C PRO A 744 5.78 -4.67 13.36
N ALA A 745 6.56 -3.62 13.07
CA ALA A 745 7.13 -3.34 11.75
C ALA A 745 8.18 -4.38 11.28
N ALA A 746 8.84 -5.11 12.18
CA ALA A 746 9.86 -6.09 11.77
C ALA A 746 9.26 -7.23 10.93
N SER A 747 8.02 -7.61 11.22
CA SER A 747 7.27 -8.64 10.49
C SER A 747 7.05 -8.33 9.01
N LEU A 748 7.11 -7.04 8.61
CA LEU A 748 6.89 -6.59 7.24
C LEU A 748 8.07 -6.94 6.32
N ARG A 749 9.30 -7.03 6.88
CA ARG A 749 10.56 -7.15 6.12
C ARG A 749 10.63 -8.43 5.27
N ILE A 750 9.97 -9.52 5.70
CA ILE A 750 9.92 -10.80 4.96
C ILE A 750 9.32 -10.63 3.55
N TYR A 751 8.35 -9.73 3.37
CA TYR A 751 7.72 -9.47 2.07
C TYR A 751 8.75 -8.87 1.11
N HIS A 752 9.40 -7.78 1.51
CA HIS A 752 10.42 -7.12 0.69
C HIS A 752 11.56 -8.06 0.34
N GLU A 753 12.19 -8.72 1.32
CA GLU A 753 13.35 -9.59 1.05
C GLU A 753 12.99 -10.78 0.15
N VAL A 754 11.93 -11.52 0.48
CA VAL A 754 11.59 -12.73 -0.27
C VAL A 754 11.08 -12.41 -1.67
N VAL A 755 10.31 -11.33 -1.87
CA VAL A 755 9.77 -10.97 -3.19
C VAL A 755 10.85 -10.34 -4.09
N LYS A 756 11.77 -9.56 -3.53
CA LYS A 756 12.97 -9.02 -4.22
C LYS A 756 13.88 -10.13 -4.73
N ALA A 757 14.09 -11.17 -3.93
CA ALA A 757 14.84 -12.36 -4.32
C ALA A 757 14.05 -13.30 -5.28
N ASN A 758 12.72 -13.34 -5.15
CA ASN A 758 11.84 -14.22 -5.93
C ASN A 758 10.79 -13.42 -6.74
N PRO A 759 11.18 -12.63 -7.75
CA PRO A 759 10.24 -11.86 -8.57
C PRO A 759 9.14 -12.74 -9.17
N GLY A 760 7.88 -12.37 -8.90
CA GLY A 760 6.70 -13.13 -9.30
C GLY A 760 6.34 -14.31 -8.39
N LEU A 761 6.75 -14.30 -7.11
CA LEU A 761 6.47 -15.33 -6.10
C LEU A 761 5.04 -15.91 -6.15
N LEU A 762 4.02 -15.05 -6.22
CA LEU A 762 2.60 -15.47 -6.28
C LEU A 762 2.08 -15.68 -7.72
N SER A 763 2.58 -14.91 -8.70
CA SER A 763 2.00 -14.82 -10.05
C SER A 763 2.63 -15.76 -11.07
N ASN A 764 3.92 -16.07 -10.94
CA ASN A 764 4.67 -16.94 -11.85
C ASN A 764 5.84 -17.68 -11.16
N PRO A 765 5.64 -18.32 -9.98
CA PRO A 765 6.71 -18.98 -9.24
C PRO A 765 7.51 -19.96 -10.10
N LYS A 766 8.84 -19.88 -10.00
CA LYS A 766 9.75 -20.83 -10.66
C LYS A 766 9.50 -22.23 -10.08
N PRO A 767 9.20 -23.26 -10.90
CA PRO A 767 8.91 -24.59 -10.40
C PRO A 767 10.20 -25.28 -9.92
N GLN A 768 10.48 -25.17 -8.62
CA GLN A 768 11.45 -26.04 -7.93
C GLN A 768 10.67 -27.16 -7.21
N PRO A 769 10.83 -28.44 -7.61
CA PRO A 769 10.14 -29.56 -7.00
C PRO A 769 10.69 -29.88 -5.60
N THR A 770 9.94 -30.66 -4.83
CA THR A 770 10.43 -31.39 -3.64
C THR A 770 10.45 -32.89 -3.96
N THR A 771 11.28 -33.65 -3.26
CA THR A 771 11.45 -35.11 -3.48
C THR A 771 10.74 -35.95 -2.43
N ILE A 772 10.55 -35.41 -1.23
CA ILE A 772 9.94 -36.10 -0.08
C ILE A 772 8.39 -36.07 -0.14
N PRO A 773 7.68 -36.99 0.55
CA PRO A 773 6.22 -37.00 0.62
C PRO A 773 5.59 -35.65 1.02
N MET A 774 4.54 -35.28 0.30
CA MET A 774 3.79 -34.03 0.43
C MET A 774 2.32 -34.31 0.70
N GLY A 775 1.69 -33.52 1.57
CA GLY A 775 0.24 -33.53 1.82
C GLY A 775 -0.40 -32.15 1.68
N HIS A 776 -1.63 -32.11 1.16
CA HIS A 776 -2.45 -30.89 1.05
C HIS A 776 -3.78 -31.03 1.80
N SER A 777 -4.16 -30.00 2.56
CA SER A 777 -5.55 -29.74 2.97
C SER A 777 -6.12 -28.59 2.13
N TYR A 778 -7.35 -28.74 1.63
CA TYR A 778 -8.05 -27.71 0.86
C TYR A 778 -9.19 -27.09 1.68
N PHE A 779 -9.00 -25.85 2.13
CA PHE A 779 -10.01 -25.04 2.83
C PHE A 779 -10.68 -24.05 1.85
N PRO A 780 -12.03 -23.96 1.82
CA PRO A 780 -12.76 -23.29 0.74
C PRO A 780 -12.68 -21.75 0.72
N LYS A 781 -12.36 -21.09 1.84
CA LYS A 781 -12.23 -19.62 1.91
C LYS A 781 -10.77 -19.13 1.97
N GLU A 782 -9.79 -20.01 1.80
CA GLU A 782 -8.37 -19.64 1.67
C GLU A 782 -8.16 -18.53 0.60
N ILE A 783 -7.14 -17.69 0.76
CA ILE A 783 -6.98 -16.43 -0.01
C ILE A 783 -6.75 -16.67 -1.51
N ILE A 784 -6.10 -17.78 -1.87
CA ILE A 784 -5.89 -18.22 -3.25
C ILE A 784 -6.18 -19.72 -3.30
N VAL A 785 -7.27 -20.12 -3.96
CA VAL A 785 -7.71 -21.52 -4.10
C VAL A 785 -7.52 -21.96 -5.57
N PRO A 786 -6.33 -22.46 -5.95
CA PRO A 786 -6.11 -22.95 -7.31
C PRO A 786 -6.84 -24.29 -7.54
N PRO A 787 -7.38 -24.52 -8.74
CA PRO A 787 -7.97 -25.81 -9.13
C PRO A 787 -7.05 -27.00 -8.83
N ARG A 788 -7.61 -28.09 -8.27
CA ARG A 788 -6.82 -29.24 -7.77
C ARG A 788 -5.99 -29.90 -8.87
N ARG A 789 -6.44 -29.85 -10.13
CA ARG A 789 -5.65 -30.33 -11.29
C ARG A 789 -4.35 -29.54 -11.54
N TRP A 790 -4.21 -28.32 -11.02
CA TRP A 790 -2.95 -27.57 -11.09
C TRP A 790 -1.92 -28.03 -10.05
N LEU A 791 -2.38 -28.60 -8.94
CA LEU A 791 -1.56 -28.93 -7.77
C LEU A 791 -0.91 -30.31 -7.82
N LYS A 792 -1.31 -31.16 -8.78
CA LYS A 792 -0.75 -32.51 -8.95
C LYS A 792 0.77 -32.48 -9.17
N ALA A 793 1.48 -33.19 -8.31
CA ALA A 793 2.91 -33.48 -8.33
C ALA A 793 3.16 -34.97 -8.02
N SER A 794 4.30 -35.53 -8.41
CA SER A 794 4.62 -36.96 -8.25
C SER A 794 4.82 -37.41 -6.80
N ASN A 795 5.14 -36.47 -5.90
CA ASN A 795 5.31 -36.69 -4.46
C ASN A 795 4.14 -36.20 -3.61
N LEU A 796 3.03 -35.75 -4.22
CA LEU A 796 1.78 -35.45 -3.52
C LEU A 796 1.06 -36.76 -3.18
N VAL A 797 1.24 -37.23 -1.95
CA VAL A 797 0.74 -38.54 -1.49
C VAL A 797 -0.54 -38.46 -0.66
N PHE A 798 -0.86 -37.27 -0.13
CA PHE A 798 -2.06 -37.01 0.68
C PHE A 798 -2.82 -35.78 0.17
N GLU A 799 -4.14 -35.89 0.08
CA GLU A 799 -5.05 -34.79 -0.25
C GLU A 799 -6.34 -34.91 0.56
N SER A 800 -6.73 -33.85 1.24
CA SER A 800 -8.00 -33.74 1.98
C SER A 800 -8.74 -32.47 1.57
N GLN A 801 -10.08 -32.52 1.52
CA GLN A 801 -10.91 -31.39 1.06
C GLN A 801 -12.05 -31.14 2.03
N HIS A 802 -12.08 -29.92 2.58
CA HIS A 802 -13.01 -29.52 3.63
C HIS A 802 -14.22 -28.75 3.09
N LYS A 803 -15.28 -28.69 3.89
CA LYS A 803 -16.54 -28.01 3.55
C LYS A 803 -16.63 -26.58 4.09
N SER A 804 -15.74 -26.21 5.01
CA SER A 804 -15.70 -24.91 5.68
C SER A 804 -14.27 -24.58 6.09
N GLY A 805 -14.01 -23.34 6.50
CA GLY A 805 -12.70 -22.83 6.91
C GLY A 805 -11.99 -21.99 5.84
N GLY A 806 -11.25 -20.98 6.29
CA GLY A 806 -10.43 -20.09 5.50
C GLY A 806 -8.93 -20.29 5.71
N HIS A 807 -8.22 -19.17 5.74
CA HIS A 807 -6.76 -19.10 5.80
C HIS A 807 -6.16 -19.62 7.11
N PHE A 808 -6.79 -19.30 8.25
CA PHE A 808 -6.27 -19.60 9.58
C PHE A 808 -6.73 -21.00 10.03
N ALA A 809 -6.52 -22.02 9.20
CA ALA A 809 -7.03 -23.38 9.40
C ALA A 809 -6.64 -24.01 10.76
N SER A 810 -5.45 -23.67 11.27
CA SER A 810 -4.92 -23.97 12.61
C SER A 810 -5.81 -23.46 13.77
N HIS A 811 -6.59 -22.42 13.51
CA HIS A 811 -7.35 -21.64 14.47
C HIS A 811 -8.87 -21.73 14.25
N GLU A 812 -9.32 -21.72 12.99
CA GLU A 812 -10.71 -21.89 12.55
C GLU A 812 -11.18 -23.36 12.60
N LYS A 813 -10.31 -24.29 12.21
CA LYS A 813 -10.62 -25.72 12.02
C LYS A 813 -9.53 -26.65 12.60
N PRO A 814 -9.07 -26.45 13.85
CA PRO A 814 -7.96 -27.19 14.43
C PRO A 814 -8.17 -28.71 14.43
N GLN A 815 -9.42 -29.18 14.56
CA GLN A 815 -9.76 -30.61 14.48
C GLN A 815 -9.56 -31.18 13.07
N GLU A 816 -10.04 -30.49 12.03
CA GLU A 816 -9.95 -30.94 10.64
C GLU A 816 -8.48 -31.03 10.20
N LEU A 817 -7.66 -30.03 10.54
CA LEU A 817 -6.23 -30.02 10.23
C LEU A 817 -5.43 -31.04 11.06
N ALA A 818 -5.75 -31.25 12.35
CA ALA A 818 -5.11 -32.29 13.16
C ALA A 818 -5.48 -33.71 12.70
N GLU A 819 -6.72 -33.91 12.25
CA GLU A 819 -7.15 -35.16 11.64
C GLU A 819 -6.43 -35.43 10.32
N ASP A 820 -6.23 -34.44 9.46
CA ASP A 820 -5.49 -34.60 8.20
C ASP A 820 -4.04 -35.04 8.43
N LEU A 821 -3.36 -34.42 9.38
CA LEU A 821 -2.01 -34.85 9.82
C LEU A 821 -2.02 -36.29 10.34
N ARG A 822 -3.04 -36.67 11.13
CA ARG A 822 -3.21 -38.07 11.59
C ARG A 822 -3.51 -39.06 10.47
N LYS A 823 -4.30 -38.66 9.45
CA LYS A 823 -4.61 -39.48 8.27
C LYS A 823 -3.40 -39.63 7.34
N MET A 824 -2.53 -38.62 7.26
CA MET A 824 -1.29 -38.66 6.50
C MET A 824 -0.23 -39.56 7.17
N PHE A 825 -0.04 -39.43 8.49
CA PHE A 825 1.09 -40.05 9.23
C PHE A 825 0.73 -41.27 10.09
N GLY A 826 -0.56 -41.55 10.32
CA GLY A 826 -1.05 -42.70 11.10
C GLY A 826 -1.00 -44.02 10.35
N ARG A 827 -1.33 -45.14 11.03
CA ARG A 827 -1.34 -46.48 10.43
C ARG A 827 -2.26 -46.54 9.21
N GLY A 828 -1.73 -47.03 8.09
CA GLY A 828 -2.44 -47.03 6.80
C GLY A 828 -2.39 -45.70 6.04
N GLY A 829 -1.88 -44.63 6.66
CA GLY A 829 -1.62 -43.35 6.01
C GLY A 829 -0.43 -43.41 5.06
N PRO A 830 -0.41 -42.59 3.99
CA PRO A 830 0.58 -42.65 2.92
C PRO A 830 2.00 -42.21 3.33
N ALA A 831 2.18 -41.63 4.52
CA ALA A 831 3.47 -41.29 5.10
C ALA A 831 3.70 -41.95 6.47
N PHE A 832 3.02 -43.07 6.76
CA PHE A 832 3.25 -43.85 7.98
C PHE A 832 4.71 -44.29 8.11
N GLY A 833 5.31 -44.04 9.28
CA GLY A 833 6.69 -44.46 9.57
C GLY A 833 7.78 -43.71 8.79
N VAL A 834 7.46 -42.59 8.13
CA VAL A 834 8.43 -41.81 7.32
C VAL A 834 9.59 -41.22 8.14
N VAL A 835 9.41 -41.08 9.46
CA VAL A 835 10.48 -40.82 10.43
C VAL A 835 10.88 -42.15 11.10
N PRO A 836 12.11 -42.65 10.88
CA PRO A 836 12.60 -43.88 11.50
C PRO A 836 12.42 -43.92 13.02
N GLY A 837 11.85 -45.00 13.54
CA GLY A 837 11.62 -45.19 14.98
C GLY A 837 10.55 -44.27 15.62
N LYS A 838 9.98 -43.31 14.89
CA LYS A 838 8.93 -42.40 15.39
C LYS A 838 7.65 -42.58 14.58
N ASN A 839 6.85 -43.56 15.00
CA ASN A 839 5.60 -43.94 14.33
C ASN A 839 4.35 -43.22 14.87
N GLY A 840 4.45 -42.48 15.98
CA GLY A 840 3.35 -41.75 16.61
C GLY A 840 2.58 -42.51 17.71
N TYR A 841 2.87 -43.80 17.93
CA TYR A 841 2.13 -44.69 18.83
C TYR A 841 2.95 -45.08 20.06
N ALA A 842 2.26 -45.50 21.13
CA ALA A 842 2.88 -46.16 22.28
C ALA A 842 3.42 -47.56 21.90
#